data_AF-A0A6C0K573-F1
#
_entry.id   AF-A0A6C0K573-F1
#
_cell.length_a   1.000
_cell.length_b   1.000
_cell.length_c   1.000
_cell.angle_alpha   90.00
_cell.angle_beta   90.00
_cell.angle_gamma   90.00
#
_symmetry.space_group_name_H-M   'P 1'
#
loop_
_entity.id
_entity.type
_entity.pdbx_description
1 polymer ?
#
loop_
_entity_poly.entity_id
_entity_poly.type
_entity_poly.pdbx_seq_one_letter_code
_entity_poly.pdbx_strand_id
1 'polypeptide(L)'
;MPNEMYEEYGKAYRVHASKYGLDTAIFYQVGKFYEFYDWIDPVTGSTQTSMKRFVDILGVRMSLRKGDGPKGSDALFAGVPEQSLHKYAATLTRVGWVVVVYDQVKDWKGAVASREVARILTPGTHVEALNEADANKSAFYFAGVWFVEPTWGSKHPPQFACVCLDLTTGKSITHEGVASGKAASWTTDEIFHFFQVYLPKECVVWWKGSSPHRPSATELQRKFGLPGVRLEIMDANEQGGFEIPMVREEFLQRSFSVQSLLSAREALRLGARPLTERVLCVFFQRVQEHYPSGLKRLHWPQQWIPSMNLSLGNQALFQLNMVTPKMEDSVLGMFQRTYTAFGLRAMRRRLLYPTADRAILRRRYAEIQTIFALDAGSGDDVRRNLRQIDDLPRLHRRIAEGEISAAEITLLDKSYICARRISESTFVPPPSAGPIPFEKLMGEFHEIFSVEKASKSNENTFCFQNSAAPEVATIEKEIQSLYEILNSVVTTLNRSAKTDGLRLEFREVLAPIITGNKASMTSLGVILKGASQPFPGIQFHQKKSSAHVEIPILEKTFHTILKKREELGRAVKVALMSLCGKFADSCGLVWDALESWIENVDVTCTIATVSKERGLTCPILAETEESYIEVNGLRHPLIEACMSRTEYVAHSVHLGGTESGGWLVYGMNASGKSSLMKAVGIALILAQSGCFVPATNFRFVPFRTLFTRILNTDNLWAGLSSFAVEMTELREILQRADEYSLVLGDEVCSGTESVSATAIVGASLKCLHGRRSKFIFATHLHNLDTILEGVAAIWHLKVRYEPVEDCLIYERTLTPGPGSSLYGLEVARAMNLPDEVLGTAHMLRRKLLGIQTEQNAPTSAWNSAIQKRECEMCGKGFVKDLEVHHIRPRRDATDGVFADGSQQDHVRNLVTVCSECHDAYHAEKLVIGPLVQTSDGAKRIETRNNEVFKTVRRAKWTDEQVKQIQEYLKTHPMVLPKRAVFDLGEFGITISASALKKFR
;
A
#
# COMPACT_ATOMS: atom_id res chain seq x y z
N MET A 1 -44.73 -19.19 -28.31
CA MET A 1 -44.29 -19.03 -26.92
C MET A 1 -42.81 -19.38 -26.69
N PRO A 2 -42.26 -20.59 -26.99
CA PRO A 2 -40.83 -20.86 -26.73
C PRO A 2 -39.90 -19.91 -27.50
N ASN A 3 -40.12 -19.73 -28.81
CA ASN A 3 -39.30 -18.87 -29.68
C ASN A 3 -39.24 -17.39 -29.23
N GLU A 4 -40.31 -16.85 -28.63
CA GLU A 4 -40.36 -15.44 -28.22
C GLU A 4 -39.39 -15.15 -27.07
N MET A 5 -39.26 -16.07 -26.10
CA MET A 5 -38.36 -15.90 -24.96
C MET A 5 -36.89 -15.89 -25.38
N TYR A 6 -36.48 -16.75 -26.32
CA TYR A 6 -35.10 -16.74 -26.84
C TYR A 6 -34.78 -15.45 -27.59
N GLU A 7 -35.72 -14.95 -28.40
CA GLU A 7 -35.54 -13.69 -29.11
C GLU A 7 -35.51 -12.47 -28.18
N GLU A 8 -36.39 -12.41 -27.17
CA GLU A 8 -36.40 -11.37 -26.14
C GLU A 8 -35.10 -11.38 -25.33
N TYR A 9 -34.68 -12.55 -24.86
CA TYR A 9 -33.41 -12.70 -24.14
C TYR A 9 -32.21 -12.30 -25.01
N GLY A 10 -32.19 -12.71 -26.28
CA GLY A 10 -31.15 -12.32 -27.23
C GLY A 10 -31.13 -10.82 -27.56
N LYS A 11 -32.28 -10.15 -27.55
CA LYS A 11 -32.37 -8.67 -27.64
C LYS A 11 -31.80 -8.03 -26.37
N ALA A 12 -32.20 -8.50 -25.19
CA ALA A 12 -31.69 -8.01 -23.91
C ALA A 12 -30.16 -8.15 -23.82
N TYR A 13 -29.61 -9.32 -24.17
CA TYR A 13 -28.17 -9.53 -24.21
C TYR A 13 -27.47 -8.56 -25.15
N ARG A 14 -27.95 -8.35 -26.38
CA ARG A 14 -27.31 -7.42 -27.33
C ARG A 14 -27.28 -5.97 -26.83
N VAL A 15 -28.36 -5.51 -26.19
CA VAL A 15 -28.44 -4.15 -25.62
C VAL A 15 -27.43 -3.95 -24.49
N HIS A 16 -27.29 -4.93 -23.60
CA HIS A 16 -26.39 -4.80 -22.45
C HIS A 16 -24.95 -5.14 -22.80
N ALA A 17 -24.70 -6.08 -23.71
CA ALA A 17 -23.37 -6.44 -24.16
C ALA A 17 -22.70 -5.33 -24.97
N SER A 18 -23.48 -4.50 -25.70
CA SER A 18 -22.93 -3.31 -26.35
C SER A 18 -22.51 -2.23 -25.34
N LYS A 19 -23.19 -2.16 -24.18
CA LYS A 19 -22.90 -1.20 -23.10
C LYS A 19 -21.76 -1.68 -22.18
N TYR A 20 -21.75 -2.96 -21.79
CA TYR A 20 -20.87 -3.48 -20.74
C TYR A 20 -19.78 -4.44 -21.22
N GLY A 21 -19.81 -4.80 -22.51
CA GLY A 21 -18.92 -5.78 -23.13
C GLY A 21 -19.52 -7.19 -23.17
N LEU A 22 -18.79 -8.11 -23.80
CA LEU A 22 -19.24 -9.48 -24.04
C LEU A 22 -19.42 -10.30 -22.75
N ASP A 23 -18.78 -9.92 -21.64
CA ASP A 23 -18.87 -10.60 -20.35
C ASP A 23 -20.06 -10.09 -19.53
N THR A 24 -21.23 -10.18 -20.15
CA THR A 24 -22.52 -9.77 -19.60
C THR A 24 -23.43 -10.99 -19.49
N ALA A 25 -23.99 -11.27 -18.32
CA ALA A 25 -24.97 -12.32 -18.09
C ALA A 25 -26.36 -11.70 -17.84
N ILE A 26 -27.41 -12.31 -18.39
CA ILE A 26 -28.79 -11.86 -18.20
C ILE A 26 -29.50 -12.88 -17.31
N PHE A 27 -30.04 -12.44 -16.18
CA PHE A 27 -30.85 -13.25 -15.28
C PHE A 27 -32.31 -12.87 -15.49
N TYR A 28 -33.07 -13.74 -16.14
CA TYR A 28 -34.41 -13.43 -16.63
C TYR A 28 -35.47 -14.14 -15.80
N GLN A 29 -36.27 -13.41 -15.00
CA GLN A 29 -37.20 -14.02 -14.06
C GLN A 29 -38.40 -14.69 -14.77
N VAL A 30 -38.63 -15.95 -14.41
CA VAL A 30 -39.76 -16.78 -14.84
C VAL A 30 -40.27 -17.57 -13.63
N GLY A 31 -41.34 -17.08 -13.00
CA GLY A 31 -41.86 -17.69 -11.77
C GLY A 31 -40.86 -17.60 -10.63
N LYS A 32 -40.51 -18.73 -10.01
CA LYS A 32 -39.53 -18.81 -8.89
C LYS A 32 -38.09 -19.07 -9.34
N PHE A 33 -37.79 -18.87 -10.62
CA PHE A 33 -36.47 -19.12 -11.21
C PHE A 33 -36.00 -17.93 -12.05
N TYR A 34 -34.69 -17.77 -12.14
CA TYR A 34 -34.04 -17.00 -13.19
C TYR A 34 -33.58 -17.97 -14.28
N GLU A 35 -34.11 -17.79 -15.48
CA GLU A 35 -33.84 -18.64 -16.65
C GLU A 35 -32.83 -17.98 -17.60
N PHE A 36 -32.05 -18.82 -18.28
CA PHE A 36 -30.99 -18.45 -19.22
C PHE A 36 -31.20 -19.17 -20.54
N TYR A 37 -31.08 -18.43 -21.64
CA TYR A 37 -31.39 -18.93 -22.98
C TYR A 37 -30.24 -18.68 -23.95
N ASP A 38 -29.97 -19.64 -24.83
CA ASP A 38 -29.09 -19.48 -25.99
C ASP A 38 -29.60 -20.35 -27.15
N TRP A 39 -29.05 -20.17 -28.34
CA TRP A 39 -29.30 -21.07 -29.45
C TRP A 39 -28.08 -21.15 -30.37
N ILE A 40 -27.98 -22.28 -31.06
CA ILE A 40 -26.85 -22.58 -31.93
C ILE A 40 -27.25 -22.17 -33.35
N ASP A 41 -26.45 -21.30 -33.96
CA ASP A 41 -26.60 -20.98 -35.38
C ASP A 41 -26.32 -22.25 -36.20
N PRO A 42 -27.28 -22.73 -37.01
CA PRO A 42 -27.13 -23.97 -37.77
C PRO A 42 -26.04 -23.89 -38.86
N VAL A 43 -25.63 -22.68 -39.27
CA VAL A 43 -24.59 -22.46 -40.28
C VAL A 43 -23.22 -22.35 -39.64
N THR A 44 -23.08 -21.51 -38.61
CA THR A 44 -21.77 -21.21 -38.00
C THR A 44 -21.42 -22.12 -36.82
N GLY A 45 -22.41 -22.83 -36.26
CA GLY A 45 -22.26 -23.61 -35.03
C GLY A 45 -22.02 -22.76 -33.77
N SER A 46 -22.13 -21.43 -33.88
CA SER A 46 -21.83 -20.49 -32.81
C SER A 46 -23.07 -20.18 -31.95
N THR A 47 -22.84 -19.95 -30.66
CA THR A 47 -23.86 -19.48 -29.72
C THR A 47 -24.11 -17.98 -29.92
N GLN A 48 -25.35 -17.54 -29.73
CA GLN A 48 -25.75 -16.15 -29.97
C GLN A 48 -25.64 -15.26 -28.75
N THR A 49 -25.52 -15.86 -27.55
CA THR A 49 -25.36 -15.12 -26.30
C THR A 49 -24.11 -15.55 -25.53
N SER A 50 -23.90 -14.97 -24.36
CA SER A 50 -22.85 -15.36 -23.40
C SER A 50 -23.24 -16.54 -22.52
N MET A 51 -24.46 -17.08 -22.65
CA MET A 51 -25.05 -18.06 -21.74
C MET A 51 -24.16 -19.27 -21.50
N LYS A 52 -23.64 -19.89 -22.56
CA LYS A 52 -22.75 -21.04 -22.45
C LYS A 52 -21.53 -20.73 -21.56
N ARG A 53 -20.87 -19.59 -21.78
CA ARG A 53 -19.66 -19.19 -21.05
C ARG A 53 -19.92 -19.00 -19.56
N PHE A 54 -20.99 -18.29 -19.19
CA PHE A 54 -21.25 -18.05 -17.77
C PHE A 54 -21.87 -19.26 -17.07
N VAL A 55 -22.67 -20.08 -17.75
CA VAL A 55 -23.22 -21.31 -17.15
C VAL A 55 -22.12 -22.31 -16.79
N ASP A 56 -21.09 -22.41 -17.63
CA ASP A 56 -19.88 -23.20 -17.34
C ASP A 56 -19.17 -22.70 -16.08
N ILE A 57 -19.04 -21.38 -15.89
CA ILE A 57 -18.47 -20.76 -14.67
C ILE A 57 -19.34 -21.07 -13.45
N LEU A 58 -20.67 -21.01 -13.59
CA LEU A 58 -21.61 -21.27 -12.49
C LEU A 58 -21.67 -22.76 -12.09
N GLY A 59 -21.18 -23.66 -12.94
CA GLY A 59 -21.31 -25.11 -12.72
C GLY A 59 -22.77 -25.60 -12.75
N VAL A 60 -23.65 -24.91 -13.49
CA VAL A 60 -25.08 -25.26 -13.61
C VAL A 60 -25.29 -26.18 -14.80
N ARG A 61 -26.19 -27.16 -14.67
CA ARG A 61 -26.48 -28.10 -15.76
C ARG A 61 -27.22 -27.39 -16.91
N MET A 62 -26.58 -27.39 -18.09
CA MET A 62 -27.18 -26.93 -19.34
C MET A 62 -27.97 -28.07 -20.02
N SER A 63 -29.12 -27.75 -20.58
CA SER A 63 -29.99 -28.67 -21.33
C SER A 63 -30.06 -28.25 -22.80
N LEU A 64 -29.99 -29.24 -23.71
CA LEU A 64 -30.16 -29.05 -25.15
C LEU A 64 -31.59 -29.45 -25.54
N ARG A 65 -32.29 -28.58 -26.27
CA ARG A 65 -33.63 -28.84 -26.84
C ARG A 65 -33.56 -28.69 -28.36
N LYS A 66 -33.66 -29.81 -29.07
CA LYS A 66 -33.51 -29.83 -30.53
C LYS A 66 -34.70 -29.19 -31.23
N GLY A 67 -34.45 -28.26 -32.15
CA GLY A 67 -35.49 -27.59 -32.95
C GLY A 67 -36.40 -26.61 -32.19
N ASP A 68 -36.18 -26.40 -30.90
CA ASP A 68 -36.97 -25.50 -30.04
C ASP A 68 -36.51 -24.03 -30.08
N GLY A 69 -35.44 -23.73 -30.83
CA GLY A 69 -34.83 -22.42 -30.93
C GLY A 69 -35.39 -21.56 -32.08
N PRO A 70 -35.01 -20.27 -32.13
CA PRO A 70 -35.43 -19.36 -33.19
C PRO A 70 -35.13 -19.93 -34.57
N LYS A 71 -36.13 -19.87 -35.47
CA LYS A 71 -36.06 -20.43 -36.83
C LYS A 71 -35.77 -21.95 -36.90
N GLY A 72 -36.12 -22.71 -35.85
CA GLY A 72 -35.93 -24.16 -35.80
C GLY A 72 -34.50 -24.60 -35.47
N SER A 73 -33.70 -23.70 -34.90
CA SER A 73 -32.36 -23.99 -34.40
C SER A 73 -32.38 -24.83 -33.12
N ASP A 74 -31.24 -25.42 -32.77
CA ASP A 74 -31.05 -26.10 -31.49
C ASP A 74 -30.93 -25.09 -30.35
N ALA A 75 -31.80 -25.21 -29.35
CA ALA A 75 -31.88 -24.31 -28.21
C ALA A 75 -31.12 -24.85 -26.99
N LEU A 76 -30.51 -23.92 -26.24
CA LEU A 76 -29.83 -24.19 -24.98
C LEU A 76 -30.57 -23.50 -23.83
N PHE A 77 -30.72 -24.22 -22.73
CA PHE A 77 -31.48 -23.78 -21.57
C PHE A 77 -30.77 -24.11 -20.26
N ALA A 78 -30.76 -23.17 -19.32
CA ALA A 78 -30.39 -23.40 -17.93
C ALA A 78 -31.15 -22.42 -17.01
N GLY A 79 -31.06 -22.60 -15.71
CA GLY A 79 -31.67 -21.67 -14.75
C GLY A 79 -31.26 -21.95 -13.32
N VAL A 80 -31.52 -20.96 -12.45
CA VAL A 80 -31.23 -21.01 -11.01
C VAL A 80 -32.44 -20.56 -10.20
N PRO A 81 -32.65 -21.07 -8.98
CA PRO A 81 -33.74 -20.61 -8.12
C PRO A 81 -33.59 -19.13 -7.75
N GLU A 82 -34.71 -18.40 -7.69
CA GLU A 82 -34.77 -16.96 -7.33
C GLU A 82 -34.06 -16.66 -6.00
N GLN A 83 -34.31 -17.49 -4.98
CA GLN A 83 -33.72 -17.34 -3.64
C GLN A 83 -32.19 -17.45 -3.63
N SER A 84 -31.59 -18.00 -4.69
CA SER A 84 -30.14 -18.16 -4.83
C SER A 84 -29.50 -17.14 -5.76
N LEU A 85 -30.23 -16.09 -6.18
CA LEU A 85 -29.75 -15.05 -7.09
C LEU A 85 -28.35 -14.55 -6.72
N HIS A 86 -28.19 -14.01 -5.51
CA HIS A 86 -26.93 -13.40 -5.09
C HIS A 86 -25.79 -14.41 -4.98
N LYS A 87 -26.08 -15.66 -4.61
CA LYS A 87 -25.08 -16.74 -4.57
C LYS A 87 -24.46 -16.99 -5.95
N TYR A 88 -25.30 -17.14 -6.99
CA TYR A 88 -24.81 -17.38 -8.34
C TYR A 88 -24.23 -16.10 -8.98
N ALA A 89 -24.89 -14.96 -8.82
CA ALA A 89 -24.39 -13.68 -9.32
C ALA A 89 -23.04 -13.28 -8.68
N ALA A 90 -22.78 -13.65 -7.42
CA ALA A 90 -21.52 -13.39 -6.73
C ALA A 90 -20.36 -14.13 -7.39
N THR A 91 -20.61 -15.34 -7.89
CA THR A 91 -19.60 -16.14 -8.60
C THR A 91 -19.14 -15.43 -9.88
N LEU A 92 -20.08 -14.84 -10.63
CA LEU A 92 -19.80 -14.10 -11.87
C LEU A 92 -19.14 -12.75 -11.61
N THR A 93 -19.70 -11.96 -10.69
CA THR A 93 -19.16 -10.63 -10.36
C THR A 93 -17.74 -10.69 -9.78
N ARG A 94 -17.36 -11.75 -9.05
CA ARG A 94 -15.97 -11.95 -8.58
C ARG A 94 -14.95 -12.14 -9.70
N VAL A 95 -15.37 -12.64 -10.86
CA VAL A 95 -14.52 -12.79 -12.05
C VAL A 95 -14.71 -11.65 -13.05
N GLY A 96 -15.36 -10.55 -12.65
CA GLY A 96 -15.47 -9.32 -13.44
C GLY A 96 -16.69 -9.22 -14.37
N TRP A 97 -17.61 -10.18 -14.32
CA TRP A 97 -18.82 -10.16 -15.17
C TRP A 97 -19.87 -9.18 -14.66
N VAL A 98 -20.65 -8.65 -15.61
CA VAL A 98 -21.86 -7.85 -15.32
C VAL A 98 -23.09 -8.74 -15.37
N VAL A 99 -23.90 -8.73 -14.32
CA VAL A 99 -25.13 -9.51 -14.24
C VAL A 99 -26.34 -8.56 -14.26
N VAL A 100 -27.15 -8.64 -15.31
CA VAL A 100 -28.36 -7.82 -15.46
C VAL A 100 -29.57 -8.65 -15.04
N VAL A 101 -30.29 -8.18 -14.03
CA VAL A 101 -31.44 -8.88 -13.45
C VAL A 101 -32.73 -8.27 -13.99
N TYR A 102 -33.55 -9.10 -14.61
CA TYR A 102 -34.89 -8.76 -15.09
C TYR A 102 -35.95 -9.40 -14.20
N ASP A 103 -36.77 -8.59 -13.55
CA ASP A 103 -37.88 -9.06 -12.70
C ASP A 103 -39.23 -8.92 -13.41
N GLN A 104 -40.21 -9.75 -12.99
CA GLN A 104 -41.57 -9.74 -13.52
C GLN A 104 -42.39 -8.63 -12.86
N VAL A 105 -42.87 -7.68 -13.67
CA VAL A 105 -43.88 -6.70 -13.25
C VAL A 105 -45.25 -7.32 -13.51
N LYS A 106 -46.05 -7.47 -12.44
CA LYS A 106 -47.40 -8.02 -12.54
C LYS A 106 -48.44 -6.90 -12.63
N ASP A 107 -49.50 -7.14 -13.39
CA ASP A 107 -50.67 -6.28 -13.40
C ASP A 107 -51.51 -6.44 -12.12
N TRP A 108 -52.57 -5.66 -12.00
CA TRP A 108 -53.51 -5.71 -10.87
C TRP A 108 -54.25 -7.06 -10.74
N LYS A 109 -54.23 -7.91 -11.78
CA LYS A 109 -54.79 -9.27 -11.78
C LYS A 109 -53.75 -10.34 -11.43
N GLY A 110 -52.48 -9.95 -11.25
CA GLY A 110 -51.37 -10.86 -10.98
C GLY A 110 -50.77 -11.54 -12.21
N ALA A 111 -51.20 -11.17 -13.42
CA ALA A 111 -50.60 -11.64 -14.66
C ALA A 111 -49.31 -10.86 -14.97
N VAL A 112 -48.33 -11.51 -15.62
CA VAL A 112 -47.05 -10.85 -15.98
C VAL A 112 -47.32 -9.85 -17.09
N ALA A 113 -47.18 -8.56 -16.78
CA ALA A 113 -47.41 -7.45 -17.70
C ALA A 113 -46.17 -7.11 -18.51
N SER A 114 -45.02 -6.97 -17.84
CA SER A 114 -43.72 -6.69 -18.46
C SER A 114 -42.59 -7.36 -17.67
N ARG A 115 -41.40 -7.38 -18.27
CA ARG A 115 -40.16 -7.70 -17.58
C ARG A 115 -39.21 -6.53 -17.74
N GLU A 116 -38.77 -5.99 -16.62
CA GLU A 116 -37.97 -4.76 -16.58
C GLU A 116 -36.67 -5.03 -15.83
N VAL A 117 -35.64 -4.25 -16.16
CA VAL A 117 -34.35 -4.34 -15.45
C VAL A 117 -34.58 -3.86 -14.03
N ALA A 118 -34.47 -4.77 -13.07
CA ALA A 118 -34.63 -4.45 -11.66
C ALA A 118 -33.33 -3.89 -11.07
N ARG A 119 -32.19 -4.48 -11.45
CA ARG A 119 -30.85 -4.07 -11.02
C ARG A 119 -29.76 -4.62 -11.93
N ILE A 120 -28.60 -3.98 -11.89
CA ILE A 120 -27.40 -4.43 -12.58
C ILE A 120 -26.31 -4.65 -11.53
N LEU A 121 -25.92 -5.90 -11.37
CA LEU A 121 -24.93 -6.34 -10.40
C LEU A 121 -23.56 -6.40 -11.09
N THR A 122 -22.66 -5.53 -10.65
CA THR A 122 -21.28 -5.47 -11.12
C THR A 122 -20.32 -5.73 -9.96
N PRO A 123 -19.01 -5.91 -10.21
CA PRO A 123 -18.03 -6.02 -9.13
C PRO A 123 -18.02 -4.81 -8.18
N GLY A 124 -18.45 -3.63 -8.63
CA GLY A 124 -18.57 -2.43 -7.81
C GLY A 124 -19.95 -2.17 -7.19
N THR A 125 -21.04 -2.78 -7.69
CA THR A 125 -22.41 -2.53 -7.20
C THR A 125 -23.07 -3.70 -6.48
N HIS A 126 -22.52 -4.91 -6.57
CA HIS A 126 -23.10 -6.11 -5.97
C HIS A 126 -22.79 -6.23 -4.47
N VAL A 127 -23.42 -5.37 -3.67
CA VAL A 127 -23.21 -5.29 -2.21
C VAL A 127 -23.55 -6.61 -1.50
N GLU A 128 -24.57 -7.32 -1.96
CA GLU A 128 -25.02 -8.59 -1.37
C GLU A 128 -24.07 -9.76 -1.64
N ALA A 129 -23.07 -9.62 -2.52
CA ALA A 129 -22.03 -10.63 -2.75
C ALA A 129 -20.98 -10.70 -1.62
N LEU A 130 -21.02 -9.76 -0.70
CA LEU A 130 -20.13 -9.71 0.45
C LEU A 130 -20.47 -10.85 1.41
N ASN A 131 -19.67 -11.91 1.39
CA ASN A 131 -19.71 -12.93 2.43
C ASN A 131 -19.21 -12.30 3.75
N GLU A 132 -19.71 -12.75 4.92
CA GLU A 132 -19.29 -12.22 6.24
C GLU A 132 -17.76 -12.16 6.42
N ALA A 133 -17.04 -13.15 5.90
CA ALA A 133 -15.57 -13.21 5.95
C ALA A 133 -14.86 -12.12 5.11
N ASP A 134 -15.46 -11.69 4.00
CA ASP A 134 -14.91 -10.65 3.11
C ASP A 134 -15.45 -9.25 3.48
N ALA A 135 -16.72 -9.18 3.88
CA ALA A 135 -17.38 -8.01 4.45
C ALA A 135 -16.55 -7.42 5.60
N ASN A 136 -16.03 -8.25 6.49
CA ASN A 136 -15.26 -7.80 7.64
C ASN A 136 -13.83 -7.37 7.29
N LYS A 137 -13.30 -7.76 6.12
CA LYS A 137 -11.88 -7.59 5.75
C LYS A 137 -11.60 -6.45 4.78
N SER A 138 -12.53 -6.09 3.89
CA SER A 138 -12.32 -4.97 2.98
C SER A 138 -13.58 -4.15 2.73
N ALA A 139 -13.39 -2.84 2.58
CA ALA A 139 -14.39 -1.95 2.00
C ALA A 139 -14.72 -2.36 0.56
N PHE A 140 -15.94 -2.07 0.13
CA PHE A 140 -16.42 -2.35 -1.22
C PHE A 140 -16.51 -1.05 -2.01
N TYR A 141 -15.37 -0.62 -2.56
CA TYR A 141 -15.28 0.66 -3.27
C TYR A 141 -15.64 0.51 -4.75
N PHE A 142 -16.54 1.37 -5.22
CA PHE A 142 -16.73 1.67 -6.63
C PHE A 142 -16.10 3.02 -6.95
N ALA A 143 -15.23 3.07 -7.96
CA ALA A 143 -14.50 4.27 -8.34
C ALA A 143 -15.02 4.92 -9.63
N GLY A 144 -15.02 6.24 -9.64
CA GLY A 144 -15.22 7.07 -10.82
C GLY A 144 -14.05 8.02 -11.03
N VAL A 145 -13.60 8.20 -12.27
CA VAL A 145 -12.53 9.15 -12.59
C VAL A 145 -12.91 10.00 -13.79
N TRP A 146 -12.85 11.31 -13.64
CA TRP A 146 -13.00 12.28 -14.71
C TRP A 146 -11.62 12.76 -15.14
N PHE A 147 -11.30 12.59 -16.42
CA PHE A 147 -10.05 13.03 -17.02
C PHE A 147 -10.32 14.11 -18.07
N VAL A 148 -9.53 15.19 -18.02
CA VAL A 148 -9.54 16.24 -19.04
C VAL A 148 -8.18 16.28 -19.71
N GLU A 149 -8.17 15.96 -20.99
CA GLU A 149 -6.99 16.05 -21.84
C GLU A 149 -6.57 17.53 -22.01
N PRO A 150 -5.27 17.85 -21.96
CA PRO A 150 -4.80 19.18 -22.29
C PRO A 150 -5.08 19.49 -23.77
N THR A 151 -5.40 20.74 -24.08
CA THR A 151 -5.61 21.20 -25.46
C THR A 151 -4.38 20.93 -26.33
N TRP A 152 -4.60 20.60 -27.61
CA TRP A 152 -3.49 20.29 -28.53
C TRP A 152 -2.47 21.43 -28.58
N GLY A 153 -1.19 21.11 -28.35
CA GLY A 153 -0.09 22.10 -28.23
C GLY A 153 0.16 22.63 -26.81
N SER A 154 -0.68 22.28 -25.83
CA SER A 154 -0.44 22.61 -24.42
C SER A 154 0.77 21.85 -23.86
N LYS A 155 1.57 22.55 -23.04
CA LYS A 155 2.69 21.95 -22.29
C LYS A 155 2.23 21.30 -20.98
N HIS A 156 0.99 21.53 -20.56
CA HIS A 156 0.49 21.10 -19.26
C HIS A 156 -0.02 19.65 -19.30
N PRO A 157 0.22 18.87 -18.23
CA PRO A 157 -0.36 17.53 -18.07
C PRO A 157 -1.88 17.57 -17.86
N PRO A 158 -2.58 16.44 -18.03
CA PRO A 158 -4.03 16.36 -17.88
C PRO A 158 -4.49 16.64 -16.44
N GLN A 159 -5.68 17.23 -16.33
CA GLN A 159 -6.36 17.42 -15.04
C GLN A 159 -7.30 16.24 -14.78
N PHE A 160 -7.53 15.94 -13.51
CA PHE A 160 -8.43 14.85 -13.14
C PHE A 160 -9.22 15.14 -11.87
N ALA A 161 -10.33 14.43 -11.71
CA ALA A 161 -10.99 14.24 -10.43
C ALA A 161 -11.38 12.78 -10.27
N CYS A 162 -11.30 12.25 -9.06
CA CYS A 162 -11.70 10.89 -8.74
C CYS A 162 -12.62 10.86 -7.53
N VAL A 163 -13.48 9.84 -7.50
CA VAL A 163 -14.38 9.52 -6.41
C VAL A 163 -14.29 8.03 -6.12
N CYS A 164 -14.26 7.65 -4.84
CA CYS A 164 -14.49 6.29 -4.37
C CYS A 164 -15.71 6.30 -3.46
N LEU A 165 -16.73 5.51 -3.79
CA LEU A 165 -17.93 5.33 -2.98
C LEU A 165 -17.94 3.94 -2.37
N ASP A 166 -18.12 3.86 -1.06
CA ASP A 166 -18.49 2.62 -0.38
C ASP A 166 -20.01 2.55 -0.27
N LEU A 167 -20.64 1.76 -1.14
CA LEU A 167 -22.10 1.60 -1.16
C LEU A 167 -22.64 1.03 0.16
N THR A 168 -21.83 0.27 0.91
CA THR A 168 -22.27 -0.36 2.15
C THR A 168 -22.35 0.60 3.32
N THR A 169 -21.69 1.75 3.23
CA THR A 169 -21.70 2.80 4.26
C THR A 169 -22.26 4.12 3.75
N GLY A 170 -22.42 4.29 2.44
CA GLY A 170 -22.82 5.56 1.82
C GLY A 170 -21.76 6.66 1.88
N LYS A 171 -20.51 6.33 2.29
CA LYS A 171 -19.40 7.29 2.38
C LYS A 171 -18.68 7.39 1.04
N SER A 172 -18.47 8.62 0.57
CA SER A 172 -17.70 8.91 -0.63
C SER A 172 -16.46 9.73 -0.30
N ILE A 173 -15.35 9.40 -0.94
CA ILE A 173 -14.08 10.13 -0.84
C ILE A 173 -13.75 10.69 -2.21
N THR A 174 -13.42 11.99 -2.29
CA THR A 174 -13.15 12.68 -3.55
C THR A 174 -11.78 13.35 -3.56
N HIS A 175 -11.17 13.43 -4.73
CA HIS A 175 -9.91 14.15 -4.95
C HIS A 175 -9.88 14.78 -6.33
N GLU A 176 -9.37 16.00 -6.43
CA GLU A 176 -9.15 16.73 -7.68
C GLU A 176 -7.71 17.23 -7.71
N GLY A 177 -7.06 17.03 -8.85
CA GLY A 177 -5.64 17.25 -9.01
C GLY A 177 -5.21 17.34 -10.46
N VAL A 178 -3.89 17.40 -10.65
CA VAL A 178 -3.26 17.47 -11.98
C VAL A 178 -2.22 16.37 -12.07
N ALA A 179 -2.20 15.63 -13.17
CA ALA A 179 -1.18 14.62 -13.41
C ALA A 179 0.22 15.25 -13.44
N SER A 180 1.26 14.47 -13.14
CA SER A 180 2.65 14.96 -13.17
C SER A 180 3.27 14.78 -14.56
N GLY A 181 4.23 15.62 -14.95
CA GLY A 181 4.97 15.50 -16.21
C GLY A 181 4.52 16.45 -17.32
N LYS A 182 4.65 16.00 -18.59
CA LYS A 182 4.29 16.76 -19.80
C LYS A 182 3.05 16.16 -20.46
N ALA A 183 2.39 16.91 -21.33
CA ALA A 183 1.21 16.44 -22.08
C ALA A 183 1.42 15.06 -22.77
N ALA A 184 2.59 14.82 -23.37
CA ALA A 184 2.90 13.55 -24.05
C ALA A 184 3.45 12.44 -23.14
N SER A 185 3.83 12.76 -21.89
CA SER A 185 4.45 11.82 -20.96
C SER A 185 4.14 12.26 -19.53
N TRP A 186 3.09 11.66 -18.97
CA TRP A 186 2.57 11.98 -17.66
C TRP A 186 2.37 10.74 -16.78
N THR A 187 2.37 10.97 -15.47
CA THR A 187 2.22 9.98 -14.40
C THR A 187 1.09 10.38 -13.46
N THR A 188 0.56 9.39 -12.74
CA THR A 188 -0.66 9.50 -11.93
C THR A 188 -0.42 9.08 -10.49
N ASP A 189 0.71 9.50 -9.91
CA ASP A 189 1.10 9.17 -8.54
C ASP A 189 0.01 9.43 -7.50
N GLU A 190 -0.67 10.58 -7.59
CA GLU A 190 -1.75 10.93 -6.65
C GLU A 190 -2.96 10.00 -6.79
N ILE A 191 -3.37 9.65 -8.01
CA ILE A 191 -4.47 8.69 -8.26
C ILE A 191 -4.06 7.29 -7.82
N PHE A 192 -2.81 6.90 -8.13
CA PHE A 192 -2.26 5.61 -7.74
C PHE A 192 -2.26 5.47 -6.22
N HIS A 193 -1.75 6.47 -5.48
CA HIS A 193 -1.78 6.49 -4.02
C HIS A 193 -3.22 6.51 -3.48
N PHE A 194 -4.10 7.31 -4.07
CA PHE A 194 -5.52 7.36 -3.70
C PHE A 194 -6.17 5.97 -3.78
N PHE A 195 -5.95 5.23 -4.87
CA PHE A 195 -6.49 3.88 -5.02
C PHE A 195 -5.73 2.81 -4.23
N GLN A 196 -4.46 3.02 -3.87
CA GLN A 196 -3.81 2.17 -2.88
C GLN A 196 -4.47 2.26 -1.51
N VAL A 197 -4.93 3.46 -1.11
CA VAL A 197 -5.69 3.64 0.13
C VAL A 197 -7.10 3.04 -0.02
N TYR A 198 -7.83 3.46 -1.07
CA TYR A 198 -9.22 3.11 -1.35
C TYR A 198 -9.32 2.16 -2.55
N LEU A 199 -8.97 0.90 -2.36
CA LEU A 199 -8.86 -0.08 -3.45
C LEU A 199 -10.24 -0.41 -4.08
N PRO A 200 -10.54 0.04 -5.30
CA PRO A 200 -11.82 -0.21 -5.94
C PRO A 200 -11.90 -1.61 -6.52
N LYS A 201 -13.12 -2.17 -6.54
CA LYS A 201 -13.45 -3.41 -7.24
C LYS A 201 -13.84 -3.18 -8.70
N GLU A 202 -14.22 -1.94 -9.01
CA GLU A 202 -14.56 -1.48 -10.34
C GLU A 202 -14.23 0.01 -10.48
N CYS A 203 -13.81 0.42 -11.67
CA CYS A 203 -13.49 1.81 -11.98
C CYS A 203 -14.11 2.23 -13.32
N VAL A 204 -14.81 3.35 -13.35
CA VAL A 204 -15.31 3.97 -14.58
C VAL A 204 -14.54 5.26 -14.83
N VAL A 205 -14.00 5.41 -16.04
CA VAL A 205 -13.23 6.58 -16.45
C VAL A 205 -13.98 7.36 -17.52
N TRP A 206 -14.33 8.60 -17.23
CA TRP A 206 -14.85 9.55 -18.20
C TRP A 206 -13.70 10.33 -18.82
N TRP A 207 -13.47 10.14 -20.11
CA TRP A 207 -12.36 10.76 -20.84
C TRP A 207 -12.86 11.93 -21.68
N LYS A 208 -12.44 13.15 -21.34
CA LYS A 208 -12.73 14.38 -22.09
C LYS A 208 -11.53 14.79 -22.93
N GLY A 209 -11.58 14.56 -24.23
CA GLY A 209 -10.52 14.93 -25.16
C GLY A 209 -10.83 14.48 -26.59
N SER A 210 -10.16 15.08 -27.57
CA SER A 210 -10.34 14.80 -28.99
C SER A 210 -9.18 14.01 -29.61
N SER A 211 -8.20 13.61 -28.80
CA SER A 211 -7.00 12.94 -29.31
C SER A 211 -7.31 11.54 -29.86
N PRO A 212 -6.72 11.17 -31.00
CA PRO A 212 -6.79 9.81 -31.52
C PRO A 212 -6.07 8.79 -30.63
N HIS A 213 -5.26 9.23 -29.66
CA HIS A 213 -4.49 8.38 -28.74
C HIS A 213 -5.13 8.34 -27.34
N ARG A 214 -6.40 7.94 -27.27
CA ARG A 214 -7.04 7.62 -25.98
C ARG A 214 -6.36 6.38 -25.38
N PRO A 215 -5.90 6.43 -24.11
CA PRO A 215 -5.30 5.27 -23.47
C PRO A 215 -6.26 4.08 -23.45
N SER A 216 -5.71 2.88 -23.66
CA SER A 216 -6.49 1.64 -23.49
C SER A 216 -6.85 1.40 -22.02
N ALA A 217 -7.89 0.60 -21.76
CA ALA A 217 -8.26 0.23 -20.38
C ALA A 217 -7.09 -0.42 -19.63
N THR A 218 -6.33 -1.28 -20.30
CA THR A 218 -5.13 -1.93 -19.77
C THR A 218 -4.04 -0.92 -19.42
N GLU A 219 -3.88 0.15 -20.20
CA GLU A 219 -2.91 1.19 -19.90
C GLU A 219 -3.30 1.98 -18.64
N LEU A 220 -4.57 2.37 -18.51
CA LEU A 220 -5.07 3.07 -17.33
C LEU A 220 -5.05 2.19 -16.08
N GLN A 221 -5.43 0.92 -16.17
CA GLN A 221 -5.32 -0.04 -15.06
C GLN A 221 -3.91 -0.06 -14.49
N ARG A 222 -2.88 -0.07 -15.36
CA ARG A 222 -1.49 -0.04 -14.92
C ARG A 222 -1.11 1.31 -14.30
N LYS A 223 -1.46 2.43 -14.96
CA LYS A 223 -1.18 3.79 -14.45
C LYS A 223 -1.85 4.09 -13.11
N PHE A 224 -3.01 3.49 -12.84
CA PHE A 224 -3.76 3.66 -11.59
C PHE A 224 -3.43 2.62 -10.52
N GLY A 225 -2.60 1.62 -10.82
CA GLY A 225 -2.26 0.56 -9.87
C GLY A 225 -3.43 -0.40 -9.59
N LEU A 226 -4.27 -0.64 -10.61
CA LEU A 226 -5.49 -1.45 -10.53
C LEU A 226 -5.42 -2.71 -11.42
N PRO A 227 -4.39 -3.58 -11.29
CA PRO A 227 -4.34 -4.82 -12.07
C PRO A 227 -5.51 -5.73 -11.69
N GLY A 228 -6.23 -6.25 -12.69
CA GLY A 228 -7.35 -7.17 -12.50
C GLY A 228 -8.66 -6.52 -12.04
N VAL A 229 -8.71 -5.20 -11.88
CA VAL A 229 -9.95 -4.46 -11.59
C VAL A 229 -10.69 -4.16 -12.89
N ARG A 230 -12.01 -4.42 -12.96
CA ARG A 230 -12.81 -4.05 -14.13
C ARG A 230 -12.72 -2.53 -14.34
N LEU A 231 -12.20 -2.11 -15.49
CA LEU A 231 -12.08 -0.71 -15.87
C LEU A 231 -12.82 -0.46 -17.18
N GLU A 232 -13.79 0.45 -17.14
CA GLU A 232 -14.57 0.88 -18.31
C GLU A 232 -14.24 2.33 -18.63
N ILE A 233 -14.03 2.65 -19.91
CA ILE A 233 -13.76 4.03 -20.34
C ILE A 233 -14.95 4.56 -21.15
N MET A 234 -15.58 5.62 -20.66
CA MET A 234 -16.70 6.32 -21.28
C MET A 234 -16.28 7.66 -21.90
N ASP A 235 -16.96 8.12 -22.94
CA ASP A 235 -16.76 9.45 -23.50
C ASP A 235 -17.39 10.50 -22.57
N ALA A 236 -16.59 11.46 -22.11
CA ALA A 236 -17.06 12.52 -21.25
C ALA A 236 -17.95 13.56 -21.95
N ASN A 237 -18.08 13.51 -23.28
CA ASN A 237 -19.01 14.34 -24.04
C ASN A 237 -20.44 13.76 -24.06
N GLU A 238 -20.59 12.47 -23.77
CA GLU A 238 -21.89 11.76 -23.81
C GLU A 238 -22.65 11.80 -22.46
N GLN A 239 -22.46 12.85 -21.66
CA GLN A 239 -22.95 12.93 -20.27
C GLN A 239 -24.35 13.58 -20.13
N GLY A 240 -25.13 13.58 -21.21
CA GLY A 240 -26.47 14.15 -21.24
C GLY A 240 -26.51 15.61 -20.78
N GLY A 241 -27.45 15.94 -19.88
CA GLY A 241 -27.69 17.31 -19.40
C GLY A 241 -26.67 17.86 -18.43
N PHE A 242 -25.70 17.07 -17.95
CA PHE A 242 -24.77 17.48 -16.89
C PHE A 242 -23.72 18.51 -17.32
N GLU A 243 -23.64 18.91 -18.59
CA GLU A 243 -22.87 20.11 -18.96
C GLU A 243 -23.51 21.40 -18.42
N ILE A 244 -24.82 21.40 -18.16
CA ILE A 244 -25.57 22.54 -17.62
C ILE A 244 -25.41 22.60 -16.10
N PRO A 245 -24.87 23.71 -15.52
CA PRO A 245 -24.69 23.84 -14.07
C PRO A 245 -25.96 23.66 -13.24
N MET A 246 -27.10 24.17 -13.71
CA MET A 246 -28.37 24.06 -13.00
C MET A 246 -28.86 22.61 -12.86
N VAL A 247 -28.60 21.76 -13.87
CA VAL A 247 -28.94 20.33 -13.84
C VAL A 247 -28.07 19.60 -12.81
N ARG A 248 -26.77 19.95 -12.72
CA ARG A 248 -25.87 19.38 -11.70
C ARG A 248 -26.31 19.79 -10.30
N GLU A 249 -26.65 21.06 -10.11
CA GLU A 249 -27.14 21.59 -8.84
C GLU A 249 -28.39 20.84 -8.36
N GLU A 250 -29.41 20.72 -9.21
CA GLU A 250 -30.64 20.00 -8.87
C GLU A 250 -30.39 18.51 -8.57
N PHE A 251 -29.51 17.88 -9.35
CA PHE A 251 -29.16 16.48 -9.15
C PHE A 251 -28.42 16.23 -7.83
N LEU A 252 -27.45 17.08 -7.47
CA LEU A 252 -26.72 16.99 -6.21
C LEU A 252 -27.61 17.28 -5.01
N GLN A 253 -28.49 18.28 -5.11
CA GLN A 253 -29.48 18.60 -4.08
C GLN A 253 -30.33 17.38 -3.73
N ARG A 254 -30.83 16.67 -4.75
CA ARG A 254 -31.63 15.45 -4.58
C ARG A 254 -30.79 14.28 -4.04
N SER A 255 -29.59 14.07 -4.59
CA SER A 255 -28.72 12.94 -4.23
C SER A 255 -28.24 12.98 -2.79
N PHE A 256 -27.89 14.16 -2.27
CA PHE A 256 -27.41 14.32 -0.89
C PHE A 256 -28.49 14.78 0.09
N SER A 257 -29.74 14.95 -0.38
CA SER A 257 -30.84 15.43 0.45
C SER A 257 -30.49 16.71 1.23
N VAL A 258 -29.85 17.67 0.56
CA VAL A 258 -29.33 18.89 1.20
C VAL A 258 -30.51 19.69 1.79
N GLN A 259 -30.55 19.84 3.11
CA GLN A 259 -31.55 20.63 3.83
C GLN A 259 -30.92 21.94 4.31
N SER A 260 -30.51 22.79 3.37
CA SER A 260 -29.81 24.05 3.65
C SER A 260 -30.35 25.18 2.78
N LEU A 261 -30.21 26.43 3.26
CA LEU A 261 -30.39 27.63 2.45
C LEU A 261 -29.22 27.86 1.48
N LEU A 262 -28.09 27.18 1.70
CA LEU A 262 -26.97 27.15 0.78
C LEU A 262 -27.30 26.31 -0.45
N SER A 263 -26.72 26.66 -1.59
CA SER A 263 -26.70 25.78 -2.75
C SER A 263 -26.04 24.44 -2.39
N ALA A 264 -26.45 23.34 -3.04
CA ALA A 264 -25.79 22.04 -2.92
C ALA A 264 -24.29 22.16 -3.14
N ARG A 265 -23.87 22.95 -4.14
CA ARG A 265 -22.45 23.20 -4.42
C ARG A 265 -21.71 23.85 -3.24
N GLU A 266 -22.31 24.80 -2.54
CA GLU A 266 -21.70 25.43 -1.37
C GLU A 266 -21.73 24.52 -0.14
N ALA A 267 -22.88 23.87 0.12
CA ALA A 267 -23.05 22.95 1.24
C ALA A 267 -22.04 21.79 1.18
N LEU A 268 -21.82 21.23 -0.01
CA LEU A 268 -20.88 20.13 -0.26
C LEU A 268 -19.42 20.62 -0.46
N ARG A 269 -19.16 21.94 -0.32
CA ARG A 269 -17.84 22.56 -0.48
C ARG A 269 -17.19 22.30 -1.85
N LEU A 270 -18.00 22.28 -2.91
CA LEU A 270 -17.60 22.04 -4.31
C LEU A 270 -17.28 23.34 -5.09
N GLY A 271 -17.43 24.51 -4.45
CA GLY A 271 -17.24 25.82 -5.09
C GLY A 271 -15.93 25.97 -5.88
N ALA A 272 -14.81 25.52 -5.33
CA ALA A 272 -13.49 25.59 -5.96
C ALA A 272 -13.08 24.32 -6.72
N ARG A 273 -14.01 23.39 -6.97
CA ARG A 273 -13.71 22.03 -7.47
C ARG A 273 -14.69 21.56 -8.56
N PRO A 274 -14.63 22.18 -9.74
CA PRO A 274 -15.58 21.92 -10.82
C PRO A 274 -15.45 20.51 -11.41
N LEU A 275 -14.26 19.89 -11.35
CA LEU A 275 -14.09 18.51 -11.86
C LEU A 275 -14.66 17.50 -10.87
N THR A 276 -14.53 17.74 -9.57
CA THR A 276 -15.17 16.95 -8.52
C THR A 276 -16.70 16.98 -8.64
N GLU A 277 -17.27 18.16 -8.87
CA GLU A 277 -18.70 18.32 -9.12
C GLU A 277 -19.16 17.48 -10.32
N ARG A 278 -18.43 17.55 -11.44
CA ARG A 278 -18.72 16.77 -12.66
C ARG A 278 -18.64 15.27 -12.42
N VAL A 279 -17.55 14.79 -11.83
CA VAL A 279 -17.36 13.34 -11.61
C VAL A 279 -18.43 12.79 -10.68
N LEU A 280 -18.83 13.54 -9.63
CA LEU A 280 -19.90 13.11 -8.73
C LEU A 280 -21.23 12.91 -9.46
N CYS A 281 -21.64 13.86 -10.32
CA CYS A 281 -22.91 13.75 -11.04
C CYS A 281 -22.96 12.52 -11.96
N VAL A 282 -21.95 12.35 -12.81
CA VAL A 282 -21.92 11.25 -13.79
C VAL A 282 -21.72 9.89 -13.11
N PHE A 283 -20.91 9.86 -12.05
CA PHE A 283 -20.68 8.64 -11.27
C PHE A 283 -21.94 8.22 -10.51
N PHE A 284 -22.64 9.15 -9.87
CA PHE A 284 -23.88 8.82 -9.18
C PHE A 284 -25.01 8.47 -10.12
N GLN A 285 -25.13 9.11 -11.29
CA GLN A 285 -26.06 8.65 -12.33
C GLN A 285 -25.81 7.18 -12.67
N ARG A 286 -24.54 6.80 -12.85
CA ARG A 286 -24.15 5.41 -13.13
C ARG A 286 -24.49 4.47 -11.97
N VAL A 287 -24.23 4.89 -10.73
CA VAL A 287 -24.64 4.13 -9.53
C VAL A 287 -26.15 3.93 -9.51
N GLN A 288 -26.94 4.97 -9.80
CA GLN A 288 -28.40 4.90 -9.82
C GLN A 288 -28.94 3.99 -10.93
N GLU A 289 -28.29 3.97 -12.10
CA GLU A 289 -28.63 3.03 -13.19
C GLU A 289 -28.43 1.56 -12.77
N HIS A 290 -27.40 1.29 -11.96
CA HIS A 290 -27.06 -0.07 -11.53
C HIS A 290 -27.81 -0.50 -10.28
N TYR A 291 -27.97 0.43 -9.35
CA TYR A 291 -28.60 0.25 -8.06
C TYR A 291 -29.48 1.46 -7.73
N PRO A 292 -30.77 1.45 -8.14
CA PRO A 292 -31.67 2.61 -8.04
C PRO A 292 -31.85 3.17 -6.63
N SER A 293 -31.76 2.34 -5.59
CA SER A 293 -31.81 2.75 -4.17
C SER A 293 -30.46 3.25 -3.62
N GLY A 294 -29.37 3.07 -4.35
CA GLY A 294 -28.00 3.27 -3.86
C GLY A 294 -27.63 4.69 -3.46
N LEU A 295 -28.36 5.69 -3.96
CA LEU A 295 -28.10 7.10 -3.64
C LEU A 295 -28.96 7.65 -2.49
N LYS A 296 -29.80 6.83 -1.84
CA LYS A 296 -30.61 7.32 -0.72
C LYS A 296 -29.69 7.73 0.44
N ARG A 297 -29.85 8.97 0.95
CA ARG A 297 -29.22 9.47 2.19
C ARG A 297 -27.71 9.19 2.28
N LEU A 298 -26.95 9.59 1.26
CA LEU A 298 -25.49 9.48 1.27
C LEU A 298 -24.86 10.42 2.30
N HIS A 299 -23.73 10.02 2.89
CA HIS A 299 -22.91 10.95 3.67
C HIS A 299 -22.31 12.00 2.73
N TRP A 300 -22.05 13.19 3.27
CA TRP A 300 -21.38 14.23 2.51
C TRP A 300 -20.00 13.76 2.03
N PRO A 301 -19.59 14.15 0.80
CA PRO A 301 -18.34 13.68 0.22
C PRO A 301 -17.16 14.23 1.02
N GLN A 302 -16.30 13.32 1.47
CA GLN A 302 -15.09 13.66 2.18
C GLN A 302 -13.96 13.95 1.19
N GLN A 303 -13.26 15.05 1.37
CA GLN A 303 -12.12 15.36 0.53
C GLN A 303 -10.88 14.62 1.00
N TRP A 304 -10.16 14.03 0.05
CA TRP A 304 -8.79 13.59 0.24
C TRP A 304 -7.81 14.74 -0.07
N ILE A 305 -7.02 15.14 0.94
CA ILE A 305 -6.18 16.35 0.94
C ILE A 305 -4.71 15.96 1.11
N PRO A 306 -4.00 15.60 0.02
CA PRO A 306 -2.61 15.15 0.13
C PRO A 306 -1.66 16.20 0.73
N SER A 307 -1.97 17.50 0.64
CA SER A 307 -1.10 18.57 1.15
C SER A 307 -0.93 18.61 2.68
N MET A 308 -1.85 18.03 3.46
CA MET A 308 -1.72 17.91 4.93
C MET A 308 -1.09 16.57 5.37
N ASN A 309 -0.79 15.71 4.41
CA ASN A 309 -0.37 14.34 4.61
C ASN A 309 0.99 14.08 3.95
N LEU A 310 1.60 12.94 4.27
CA LEU A 310 2.83 12.51 3.61
C LEU A 310 2.50 12.06 2.18
N SER A 311 3.01 12.81 1.20
CA SER A 311 2.97 12.42 -0.20
C SER A 311 3.96 11.27 -0.45
N LEU A 312 3.46 10.17 -1.01
CA LEU A 312 4.22 8.94 -1.24
C LEU A 312 4.44 8.77 -2.75
N GLY A 313 5.62 9.21 -3.23
CA GLY A 313 5.97 9.14 -4.65
C GLY A 313 6.55 7.79 -5.07
N ASN A 314 6.58 7.52 -6.37
CA ASN A 314 7.22 6.34 -6.98
C ASN A 314 6.82 5.00 -6.33
N GLN A 315 5.54 4.83 -5.97
CA GLN A 315 5.02 3.59 -5.37
C GLN A 315 5.70 3.20 -4.05
N ALA A 316 6.07 4.18 -3.21
CA ALA A 316 6.76 3.95 -1.93
C ALA A 316 6.12 2.87 -1.05
N LEU A 317 4.79 2.78 -1.01
CA LEU A 317 4.10 1.74 -0.22
C LEU A 317 4.44 0.31 -0.66
N PHE A 318 4.60 0.05 -1.96
CA PHE A 318 5.00 -1.27 -2.47
C PHE A 318 6.51 -1.50 -2.29
N GLN A 319 7.33 -0.50 -2.60
CA GLN A 319 8.80 -0.63 -2.50
C GLN A 319 9.28 -0.84 -1.06
N LEU A 320 8.59 -0.24 -0.09
CA LEU A 320 8.86 -0.39 1.35
C LEU A 320 8.13 -1.57 1.99
N ASN A 321 7.45 -2.42 1.20
CA ASN A 321 6.67 -3.56 1.71
C ASN A 321 5.60 -3.14 2.74
N MET A 322 5.06 -1.92 2.65
CA MET A 322 3.89 -1.50 3.44
C MET A 322 2.64 -2.25 2.99
N VAL A 323 2.53 -2.50 1.68
CA VAL A 323 1.54 -3.39 1.06
C VAL A 323 2.23 -4.39 0.14
N THR A 324 1.71 -5.62 0.11
CA THR A 324 2.18 -6.71 -0.77
C THR A 324 0.98 -7.56 -1.20
N PRO A 325 1.10 -8.39 -2.26
CA PRO A 325 0.04 -9.32 -2.65
C PRO A 325 -0.30 -10.33 -1.54
N LYS A 326 0.72 -10.78 -0.79
CA LYS A 326 0.57 -11.64 0.39
C LYS A 326 0.63 -10.79 1.66
N MET A 327 -0.52 -10.56 2.28
CA MET A 327 -0.64 -9.65 3.43
C MET A 327 0.32 -9.96 4.58
N GLU A 328 0.63 -11.23 4.84
CA GLU A 328 1.56 -11.68 5.88
C GLU A 328 3.01 -11.14 5.69
N ASP A 329 3.38 -10.82 4.45
CA ASP A 329 4.69 -10.29 4.08
C ASP A 329 4.73 -8.74 4.11
N SER A 330 3.68 -8.08 4.62
CA SER A 330 3.57 -6.61 4.63
C SER A 330 3.54 -6.02 6.04
N VAL A 331 4.01 -4.78 6.17
CA VAL A 331 3.87 -4.02 7.42
C VAL A 331 2.39 -3.82 7.76
N LEU A 332 1.52 -3.56 6.78
CA LEU A 332 0.08 -3.48 7.01
C LEU A 332 -0.47 -4.76 7.67
N GLY A 333 -0.03 -5.93 7.22
CA GLY A 333 -0.43 -7.23 7.78
C GLY A 333 -0.14 -7.36 9.28
N MET A 334 0.94 -6.74 9.78
CA MET A 334 1.27 -6.73 11.21
C MET A 334 0.17 -6.08 12.08
N PHE A 335 -0.60 -5.17 11.49
CA PHE A 335 -1.64 -4.38 12.16
C PHE A 335 -3.07 -4.76 11.75
N GLN A 336 -3.28 -5.74 10.85
CA GLN A 336 -4.61 -6.24 10.47
C GLN A 336 -5.21 -7.20 11.49
N ARG A 337 -5.28 -6.76 12.74
CA ARG A 337 -5.80 -7.52 13.88
C ARG A 337 -6.70 -6.68 14.79
N THR A 338 -7.26 -5.61 14.22
CA THR A 338 -8.30 -4.80 14.84
C THR A 338 -9.50 -5.66 15.21
N TYR A 339 -10.22 -5.24 16.23
CA TYR A 339 -11.32 -6.02 16.81
C TYR A 339 -12.64 -5.85 16.05
N THR A 340 -12.80 -4.72 15.35
CA THR A 340 -14.00 -4.40 14.55
C THR A 340 -13.67 -4.35 13.05
N ALA A 341 -14.67 -4.61 12.20
CA ALA A 341 -14.54 -4.56 10.75
C ALA A 341 -14.21 -3.15 10.23
N PHE A 342 -14.83 -2.12 10.82
CA PHE A 342 -14.61 -0.73 10.44
C PHE A 342 -13.31 -0.16 11.05
N GLY A 343 -12.88 -0.66 12.21
CA GLY A 343 -11.53 -0.44 12.74
C GLY A 343 -10.43 -0.94 11.79
N LEU A 344 -10.63 -2.07 11.11
CA LEU A 344 -9.68 -2.57 10.10
C LEU A 344 -9.55 -1.61 8.93
N ARG A 345 -10.68 -1.09 8.43
CA ARG A 345 -10.72 -0.07 7.37
C ARG A 345 -10.02 1.20 7.83
N ALA A 346 -10.25 1.62 9.07
CA ALA A 346 -9.59 2.77 9.67
C ALA A 346 -8.08 2.56 9.82
N MET A 347 -7.62 1.37 10.21
CA MET A 347 -6.20 1.05 10.36
C MET A 347 -5.47 1.08 9.01
N ARG A 348 -6.11 0.55 7.96
CA ARG A 348 -5.59 0.68 6.59
C ARG A 348 -5.41 2.14 6.19
N ARG A 349 -6.42 2.98 6.40
CA ARG A 349 -6.32 4.43 6.13
C ARG A 349 -5.20 5.07 6.95
N ARG A 350 -5.10 4.72 8.24
CA ARG A 350 -4.11 5.27 9.18
C ARG A 350 -2.67 5.06 8.71
N LEU A 351 -2.35 3.85 8.24
CA LEU A 351 -1.00 3.46 7.80
C LEU A 351 -0.67 3.89 6.36
N LEU A 352 -1.64 3.80 5.45
CA LEU A 352 -1.40 4.07 4.03
C LEU A 352 -1.57 5.55 3.67
N TYR A 353 -2.13 6.35 4.58
CA TYR A 353 -2.28 7.80 4.42
C TYR A 353 -1.76 8.57 5.65
N PRO A 354 -0.43 8.53 5.91
CA PRO A 354 0.18 9.17 7.07
C PRO A 354 0.02 10.70 7.04
N THR A 355 -0.07 11.32 8.21
CA THR A 355 -0.24 12.78 8.34
C THR A 355 1.09 13.49 8.56
N ALA A 356 1.20 14.73 8.09
CA ALA A 356 2.30 15.62 8.43
C ALA A 356 1.95 16.59 9.59
N ASP A 357 0.70 16.55 10.07
CA ASP A 357 0.22 17.43 11.14
C ASP A 357 0.72 17.00 12.52
N ARG A 358 1.56 17.84 13.13
CA ARG A 358 2.16 17.60 14.45
C ARG A 358 1.12 17.50 15.56
N ALA A 359 0.04 18.28 15.51
CA ALA A 359 -1.00 18.26 16.55
C ALA A 359 -1.73 16.91 16.55
N ILE A 360 -2.06 16.40 15.36
CA ILE A 360 -2.68 15.08 15.20
C ILE A 360 -1.73 13.98 15.70
N LEU A 361 -0.45 14.05 15.36
CA LEU A 361 0.56 13.07 15.81
C LEU A 361 0.74 13.06 17.33
N ARG A 362 0.90 14.24 17.96
CA ARG A 362 1.00 14.35 19.42
C ARG A 362 -0.22 13.73 20.11
N ARG A 363 -1.42 14.03 19.60
CA ARG A 363 -2.66 13.46 20.14
C ARG A 363 -2.65 11.93 20.05
N ARG A 364 -2.31 11.36 18.89
CA ARG A 364 -2.27 9.90 18.68
C ARG A 364 -1.24 9.22 19.59
N TYR A 365 -0.05 9.78 19.76
CA TYR A 365 0.95 9.23 20.67
C TYR A 365 0.47 9.25 22.12
N ALA A 366 -0.15 10.35 22.56
CA ALA A 366 -0.74 10.44 23.89
C ALA A 366 -1.86 9.41 24.11
N GLU A 367 -2.76 9.24 23.13
CA GLU A 367 -3.82 8.23 23.18
C GLU A 367 -3.25 6.80 23.33
N ILE A 368 -2.17 6.47 22.60
CA ILE A 368 -1.49 5.17 22.73
C ILE A 368 -0.91 5.02 24.15
N GLN A 369 -0.22 6.05 24.66
CA GLN A 369 0.33 6.04 26.01
C GLN A 369 -0.76 5.85 27.08
N THR A 370 -1.94 6.47 26.90
CA THR A 370 -3.09 6.25 27.77
C THR A 370 -3.51 4.78 27.79
N ILE A 371 -3.58 4.12 26.62
CA ILE A 371 -3.89 2.68 26.55
C ILE A 371 -2.80 1.82 27.20
N PHE A 372 -1.52 2.19 27.06
CA PHE A 372 -0.40 1.51 27.73
C PHE A 372 -0.47 1.63 29.26
N ALA A 373 -1.01 2.73 29.77
CA ALA A 373 -1.14 3.00 31.20
C ALA A 373 -2.34 2.30 31.86
N LEU A 374 -3.26 1.72 31.07
CA LEU A 374 -4.38 0.96 31.61
C LEU A 374 -3.88 -0.30 32.35
N ASP A 375 -4.54 -0.63 33.46
CA ASP A 375 -4.32 -1.92 34.12
C ASP A 375 -4.79 -3.08 33.19
N ALA A 376 -4.27 -4.28 33.46
CA ALA A 376 -4.55 -5.44 32.62
C ALA A 376 -6.05 -5.75 32.52
N GLY A 377 -6.82 -5.55 33.60
CA GLY A 377 -8.25 -5.80 33.65
C GLY A 377 -9.04 -4.84 32.77
N SER A 378 -8.79 -3.53 32.91
CA SER A 378 -9.42 -2.51 32.07
C SER A 378 -9.07 -2.70 30.58
N GLY A 379 -7.81 -3.00 30.27
CA GLY A 379 -7.39 -3.28 28.90
C GLY A 379 -8.08 -4.50 28.28
N ASP A 380 -8.27 -5.59 29.04
CA ASP A 380 -8.99 -6.77 28.59
C ASP A 380 -10.50 -6.52 28.43
N ASP A 381 -11.09 -5.70 29.29
CA ASP A 381 -12.49 -5.30 29.17
C ASP A 381 -12.75 -4.54 27.87
N VAL A 382 -11.89 -3.58 27.53
CA VAL A 382 -12.00 -2.82 26.27
C VAL A 382 -11.90 -3.74 25.05
N ARG A 383 -10.90 -4.61 25.01
CA ARG A 383 -10.72 -5.57 23.90
C ARG A 383 -11.93 -6.51 23.77
N ARG A 384 -12.47 -6.98 24.90
CA ARG A 384 -13.64 -7.86 24.93
C ARG A 384 -14.88 -7.15 24.40
N ASN A 385 -15.14 -5.91 24.82
CA ASN A 385 -16.27 -5.12 24.31
C ASN A 385 -16.10 -4.77 22.83
N LEU A 386 -14.90 -4.41 22.36
CA LEU A 386 -14.64 -4.13 20.94
C LEU A 386 -14.96 -5.34 20.05
N ARG A 387 -14.61 -6.57 20.46
CA ARG A 387 -14.94 -7.81 19.72
C ARG A 387 -16.44 -8.08 19.60
N GLN A 388 -17.25 -7.45 20.45
CA GLN A 388 -18.69 -7.63 20.48
C GLN A 388 -19.44 -6.53 19.72
N ILE A 389 -18.73 -5.54 19.19
CA ILE A 389 -19.29 -4.47 18.35
C ILE A 389 -19.29 -4.93 16.89
N ASP A 390 -20.47 -4.96 16.29
CA ASP A 390 -20.69 -5.25 14.88
C ASP A 390 -20.38 -4.03 13.99
N ASP A 391 -20.48 -4.17 12.66
CA ASP A 391 -20.15 -3.11 11.69
C ASP A 391 -21.17 -1.96 11.72
N LEU A 392 -21.06 -1.09 12.74
CA LEU A 392 -21.94 0.05 12.99
C LEU A 392 -22.19 0.90 11.74
N PRO A 393 -21.18 1.35 10.96
CA PRO A 393 -21.42 2.11 9.74
C PRO A 393 -22.39 1.44 8.75
N ARG A 394 -22.32 0.12 8.60
CA ARG A 394 -23.22 -0.64 7.71
C ARG A 394 -24.61 -0.81 8.32
N LEU A 395 -24.69 -1.07 9.63
CA LEU A 395 -25.97 -1.17 10.33
C LEU A 395 -26.73 0.16 10.30
N HIS A 396 -26.06 1.27 10.56
CA HIS A 396 -26.62 2.62 10.45
C HIS A 396 -27.06 2.93 9.01
N ARG A 397 -26.28 2.51 8.01
CA ARG A 397 -26.66 2.64 6.59
C ARG A 397 -27.96 1.90 6.28
N ARG A 398 -28.09 0.65 6.73
CA ARG A 398 -29.32 -0.15 6.56
C ARG A 398 -30.53 0.46 7.27
N ILE A 399 -30.32 1.10 8.42
CA ILE A 399 -31.37 1.91 9.06
C ILE A 399 -31.75 3.08 8.16
N ALA A 400 -30.78 3.87 7.69
CA ALA A 400 -31.04 5.03 6.85
C ALA A 400 -31.76 4.67 5.54
N GLU A 401 -31.51 3.48 4.98
CA GLU A 401 -32.19 2.94 3.79
C GLU A 401 -33.57 2.36 4.10
N GLY A 402 -33.85 2.04 5.36
CA GLY A 402 -35.06 1.32 5.78
C GLY A 402 -35.04 -0.15 5.34
N GLU A 403 -33.88 -0.79 5.35
CA GLU A 403 -33.69 -2.19 4.93
C GLU A 403 -33.09 -3.06 6.06
N ILE A 404 -33.11 -2.59 7.31
CA ILE A 404 -32.60 -3.34 8.47
C ILE A 404 -33.51 -4.51 8.84
N SER A 405 -32.91 -5.66 9.19
CA SER A 405 -33.61 -6.85 9.67
C SER A 405 -33.76 -6.89 11.19
N ALA A 406 -34.70 -7.68 11.71
CA ALA A 406 -34.90 -7.84 13.15
C ALA A 406 -33.65 -8.41 13.86
N ALA A 407 -32.91 -9.32 13.22
CA ALA A 407 -31.66 -9.84 13.79
C ALA A 407 -30.63 -8.72 13.98
N GLU A 408 -30.49 -7.81 13.01
CA GLU A 408 -29.55 -6.70 13.08
C GLU A 408 -29.92 -5.64 14.11
N ILE A 409 -31.20 -5.47 14.43
CA ILE A 409 -31.63 -4.63 15.55
C ILE A 409 -31.04 -5.14 16.87
N THR A 410 -30.96 -6.46 17.06
CA THR A 410 -30.33 -7.04 18.26
C THR A 410 -28.81 -6.83 18.27
N LEU A 411 -28.16 -6.88 17.10
CA LEU A 411 -26.73 -6.60 16.97
C LEU A 411 -26.40 -5.14 17.28
N LEU A 412 -27.26 -4.22 16.83
CA LEU A 412 -27.10 -2.79 17.06
C LEU A 412 -27.21 -2.42 18.53
N ASP A 413 -28.23 -2.94 19.23
CA ASP A 413 -28.40 -2.72 20.67
C ASP A 413 -27.17 -3.19 21.46
N LYS A 414 -26.74 -4.43 21.20
CA LYS A 414 -25.54 -5.01 21.80
C LYS A 414 -24.30 -4.15 21.53
N SER A 415 -24.15 -3.64 20.31
CA SER A 415 -23.03 -2.78 19.92
C SER A 415 -23.05 -1.45 20.67
N TYR A 416 -24.22 -0.83 20.86
CA TYR A 416 -24.36 0.39 21.67
C TYR A 416 -24.02 0.16 23.15
N ILE A 417 -24.48 -0.94 23.73
CA ILE A 417 -24.15 -1.32 25.12
C ILE A 417 -22.63 -1.50 25.27
N CYS A 418 -21.98 -2.18 24.34
CA CYS A 418 -20.53 -2.40 24.37
C CYS A 418 -19.75 -1.09 24.18
N ALA A 419 -20.19 -0.23 23.26
CA ALA A 419 -19.59 1.09 23.05
C ALA A 419 -19.68 1.98 24.30
N ARG A 420 -20.83 1.97 24.99
CA ARG A 420 -21.01 2.66 26.27
C ARG A 420 -20.04 2.14 27.33
N ARG A 421 -19.92 0.82 27.49
CA ARG A 421 -18.96 0.22 28.45
C ARG A 421 -17.52 0.63 28.16
N ILE A 422 -17.12 0.71 26.89
CA ILE A 422 -15.79 1.20 26.51
C ILE A 422 -15.58 2.64 26.97
N SER A 423 -16.62 3.48 26.92
CA SER A 423 -16.53 4.87 27.35
C SER A 423 -16.36 5.01 28.87
N GLU A 424 -16.86 4.03 29.63
CA GLU A 424 -16.69 3.93 31.09
C GLU A 424 -15.30 3.37 31.44
N SER A 425 -14.73 2.50 30.61
CA SER A 425 -13.43 1.81 30.83
C SER A 425 -12.20 2.53 30.24
N THR A 426 -12.37 3.54 29.37
CA THR A 426 -11.25 4.23 28.69
C THR A 426 -11.31 5.74 28.81
N PHE A 427 -10.13 6.37 28.90
CA PHE A 427 -9.98 7.83 28.89
C PHE A 427 -9.55 8.37 27.52
N VAL A 428 -9.83 7.66 26.43
CA VAL A 428 -9.56 8.15 25.08
C VAL A 428 -10.73 9.04 24.65
N PRO A 429 -10.59 10.37 24.62
CA PRO A 429 -11.69 11.26 24.28
C PRO A 429 -12.06 11.13 22.80
N PRO A 430 -13.32 11.42 22.43
CA PRO A 430 -13.69 11.54 21.02
C PRO A 430 -12.83 12.60 20.31
N PRO A 431 -12.39 12.38 19.06
CA PRO A 431 -11.41 13.24 18.39
C PRO A 431 -11.85 14.69 18.15
N SER A 432 -13.17 14.94 18.08
CA SER A 432 -13.72 16.21 17.56
C SER A 432 -15.17 16.50 17.97
N ALA A 433 -15.78 15.66 18.80
CA ALA A 433 -17.11 15.87 19.36
C ALA A 433 -17.01 15.80 20.89
N GLY A 434 -17.90 16.47 21.62
CA GLY A 434 -18.02 16.25 23.07
C GLY A 434 -18.30 14.77 23.41
N PRO A 435 -18.54 14.44 24.69
CA PRO A 435 -18.91 13.08 25.07
C PRO A 435 -20.12 12.60 24.24
N ILE A 436 -20.05 11.34 23.79
CA ILE A 436 -21.14 10.74 23.01
C ILE A 436 -22.37 10.63 23.92
N PRO A 437 -23.54 11.17 23.52
CA PRO A 437 -24.75 11.14 24.35
C PRO A 437 -25.43 9.76 24.28
N PHE A 438 -24.84 8.76 24.93
CA PHE A 438 -25.33 7.38 24.90
C PHE A 438 -26.76 7.24 25.44
N GLU A 439 -27.14 7.99 26.48
CA GLU A 439 -28.50 7.95 27.03
C GLU A 439 -29.53 8.40 26.00
N LYS A 440 -29.23 9.45 25.24
CA LYS A 440 -30.11 9.94 24.16
C LYS A 440 -30.21 8.91 23.04
N LEU A 441 -29.07 8.42 22.54
CA LEU A 441 -29.00 7.45 21.45
C LEU A 441 -29.76 6.16 21.79
N MET A 442 -29.49 5.58 22.96
CA MET A 442 -30.13 4.35 23.40
C MET A 442 -31.59 4.57 23.77
N GLY A 443 -31.95 5.74 24.30
CA GLY A 443 -33.34 6.12 24.59
C GLY A 443 -34.19 6.14 23.31
N GLU A 444 -33.77 6.91 22.31
CA GLU A 444 -34.48 6.99 21.01
C GLU A 444 -34.54 5.63 20.30
N PHE A 445 -33.47 4.83 20.40
CA PHE A 445 -33.47 3.47 19.86
C PHE A 445 -34.53 2.59 20.51
N HIS A 446 -34.62 2.59 21.85
CA HIS A 446 -35.57 1.76 22.59
C HIS A 446 -37.01 2.29 22.55
N GLU A 447 -37.22 3.56 22.26
CA GLU A 447 -38.54 4.12 21.97
C GLU A 447 -39.12 3.58 20.67
N ILE A 448 -38.27 3.29 19.67
CA ILE A 448 -38.69 2.80 18.35
C ILE A 448 -38.70 1.27 18.32
N PHE A 449 -37.65 0.64 18.81
CA PHE A 449 -37.41 -0.80 18.67
C PHE A 449 -37.53 -1.55 20.00
N SER A 450 -38.09 -2.76 19.92
CA SER A 450 -38.19 -3.73 21.00
C SER A 450 -37.23 -4.89 20.73
N VAL A 451 -36.15 -4.96 21.51
CA VAL A 451 -35.14 -6.02 21.42
C VAL A 451 -35.74 -7.41 21.72
N GLU A 452 -36.69 -7.48 22.65
CA GLU A 452 -37.39 -8.72 22.96
C GLU A 452 -38.18 -9.23 21.73
N LYS A 453 -38.96 -8.37 21.09
CA LYS A 453 -39.68 -8.75 19.87
C LYS A 453 -38.73 -9.07 18.72
N ALA A 454 -37.64 -8.32 18.59
CA ALA A 454 -36.62 -8.55 17.57
C ALA A 454 -36.05 -9.98 17.65
N SER A 455 -35.74 -10.46 18.86
CA SER A 455 -35.23 -11.82 19.09
C SER A 455 -36.24 -12.93 18.76
N LYS A 456 -37.54 -12.62 18.78
CA LYS A 456 -38.65 -13.55 18.50
C LYS A 456 -39.27 -13.33 17.12
N SER A 457 -38.68 -12.46 16.30
CA SER A 457 -39.29 -11.99 15.07
C SER A 457 -39.51 -13.12 14.07
N ASN A 458 -40.68 -13.11 13.46
CA ASN A 458 -41.14 -14.09 12.48
C ASN A 458 -42.21 -13.44 11.58
N GLU A 459 -42.87 -14.22 10.73
CA GLU A 459 -43.92 -13.71 9.82
C GLU A 459 -45.11 -13.02 10.50
N ASN A 460 -45.30 -13.22 11.81
CA ASN A 460 -46.41 -12.68 12.59
C ASN A 460 -45.98 -11.57 13.58
N THR A 461 -44.69 -11.33 13.78
CA THR A 461 -44.21 -10.38 14.80
C THR A 461 -42.94 -9.69 14.37
N PHE A 462 -42.94 -8.37 14.48
CA PHE A 462 -41.84 -7.49 14.07
C PHE A 462 -41.24 -6.73 15.26
N CYS A 463 -40.08 -6.11 15.04
CA CYS A 463 -39.22 -5.55 16.10
C CYS A 463 -39.65 -4.18 16.64
N PHE A 464 -40.81 -3.62 16.27
CA PHE A 464 -41.21 -2.29 16.74
C PHE A 464 -41.83 -2.31 18.14
N GLN A 465 -41.63 -1.22 18.88
CA GLN A 465 -42.43 -0.92 20.06
C GLN A 465 -43.89 -0.68 19.67
N ASN A 466 -44.81 -1.13 20.54
CA ASN A 466 -46.25 -0.97 20.31
C ASN A 466 -46.67 0.50 20.19
N SER A 467 -46.00 1.39 20.95
CA SER A 467 -46.21 2.83 20.91
C SER A 467 -45.71 3.46 19.61
N ALA A 468 -44.58 2.99 19.07
CA ALA A 468 -43.97 3.54 17.86
C ALA A 468 -44.71 3.14 16.58
N ALA A 469 -45.27 1.93 16.54
CA ALA A 469 -46.04 1.43 15.40
C ALA A 469 -47.40 0.83 15.84
N PRO A 470 -48.41 1.68 16.17
CA PRO A 470 -49.70 1.20 16.67
C PRO A 470 -50.48 0.32 15.68
N GLU A 471 -50.40 0.63 14.39
CA GLU A 471 -51.06 -0.15 13.33
C GLU A 471 -50.47 -1.57 13.24
N VAL A 472 -49.14 -1.68 13.24
CA VAL A 472 -48.43 -2.97 13.27
C VAL A 472 -48.84 -3.77 14.50
N ALA A 473 -48.81 -3.15 15.69
CA ALA A 473 -49.19 -3.82 16.94
C ALA A 473 -50.65 -4.30 16.95
N THR A 474 -51.55 -3.56 16.30
CA THR A 474 -52.96 -3.95 16.17
C THR A 474 -53.09 -5.21 15.31
N ILE A 475 -52.43 -5.24 14.15
CA ILE A 475 -52.46 -6.40 13.25
C ILE A 475 -51.78 -7.63 13.89
N GLU A 476 -50.65 -7.43 14.59
CA GLU A 476 -49.99 -8.51 15.35
C GLU A 476 -50.93 -9.13 16.38
N LYS A 477 -51.67 -8.28 17.13
CA LYS A 477 -52.64 -8.74 18.12
C LYS A 477 -53.83 -9.47 17.47
N GLU A 478 -54.31 -9.01 16.32
CA GLU A 478 -55.34 -9.71 15.55
C GLU A 478 -54.85 -11.09 15.10
N ILE A 479 -53.64 -11.21 14.56
CA ILE A 479 -53.04 -12.49 14.18
C ILE A 479 -52.93 -13.41 15.40
N GLN A 480 -52.45 -12.90 16.54
CA GLN A 480 -52.36 -13.66 17.78
C GLN A 480 -53.74 -14.19 18.22
N SER A 481 -54.79 -13.37 18.15
CA SER A 481 -56.15 -13.80 18.47
C SER A 481 -56.69 -14.88 17.52
N LEU A 482 -56.30 -14.85 16.23
CA LEU A 482 -56.66 -15.88 15.26
C LEU A 482 -55.95 -17.21 15.56
N TYR A 483 -54.70 -17.16 16.01
CA TYR A 483 -53.97 -18.34 16.48
C TYR A 483 -54.58 -18.94 17.75
N GLU A 484 -55.07 -18.11 18.68
CA GLU A 484 -55.82 -18.58 19.85
C GLU A 484 -57.09 -19.32 19.44
N ILE A 485 -57.81 -18.84 18.42
CA ILE A 485 -58.96 -19.55 17.83
C ILE A 485 -58.53 -20.92 17.28
N LEU A 486 -57.45 -20.99 16.49
CA LEU A 486 -56.93 -22.28 15.97
C LEU A 486 -56.59 -23.26 17.11
N ASN A 487 -55.91 -22.78 18.16
CA ASN A 487 -55.56 -23.60 19.32
C ASN A 487 -56.78 -24.04 20.13
N SER A 488 -57.83 -23.21 20.20
CA SER A 488 -59.10 -23.56 20.86
C SER A 488 -59.81 -24.72 20.15
N VAL A 489 -59.71 -24.80 18.82
CA VAL A 489 -60.25 -25.93 18.03
C VAL A 489 -59.54 -27.23 18.39
N VAL A 490 -58.20 -27.22 18.45
CA VAL A 490 -57.41 -28.39 18.86
C VAL A 490 -57.75 -28.82 20.29
N THR A 491 -57.85 -27.85 21.20
CA THR A 491 -58.19 -28.11 22.61
C THR A 491 -59.58 -28.74 22.74
N THR A 492 -60.55 -28.27 21.98
CA THR A 492 -61.91 -28.83 21.94
C THR A 492 -61.92 -30.25 21.40
N LEU A 493 -61.12 -30.55 20.37
CA LEU A 493 -61.03 -31.90 19.81
C LEU A 493 -60.29 -32.87 20.72
N ASN A 494 -59.22 -32.43 21.38
CA ASN A 494 -58.52 -33.21 22.40
C ASN A 494 -59.46 -33.56 23.55
N ARG A 495 -60.26 -32.59 24.03
CA ARG A 495 -61.28 -32.81 25.06
C ARG A 495 -62.35 -33.81 24.61
N SER A 496 -62.89 -33.64 23.39
CA SER A 496 -63.90 -34.55 22.84
C SER A 496 -63.35 -35.97 22.69
N ALA A 497 -62.15 -36.12 22.13
CA ALA A 497 -61.50 -37.41 21.92
C ALA A 497 -60.87 -38.03 23.17
N LYS A 498 -60.85 -37.31 24.30
CA LYS A 498 -60.18 -37.72 25.55
C LYS A 498 -58.72 -38.11 25.33
N THR A 499 -58.00 -37.28 24.56
CA THR A 499 -56.58 -37.48 24.22
C THR A 499 -55.86 -36.14 24.27
N ASP A 500 -54.56 -36.15 24.52
CA ASP A 500 -53.69 -34.97 24.38
C ASP A 500 -52.79 -35.04 23.14
N GLY A 501 -53.00 -36.04 22.28
CA GLY A 501 -52.12 -36.35 21.15
C GLY A 501 -52.44 -35.66 19.83
N LEU A 502 -53.50 -34.82 19.76
CA LEU A 502 -53.85 -34.08 18.54
C LEU A 502 -53.12 -32.73 18.51
N ARG A 503 -52.62 -32.37 17.34
CA ARG A 503 -51.89 -31.13 17.08
C ARG A 503 -52.23 -30.55 15.71
N LEU A 504 -52.03 -29.25 15.56
CA LEU A 504 -52.06 -28.56 14.28
C LEU A 504 -50.77 -28.82 13.50
N GLU A 505 -50.91 -29.14 12.23
CA GLU A 505 -49.81 -29.27 11.28
C GLU A 505 -50.03 -28.29 10.14
N PHE A 506 -49.12 -27.32 10.03
CA PHE A 506 -49.12 -26.32 8.96
C PHE A 506 -48.42 -26.90 7.73
N ARG A 507 -49.07 -26.82 6.57
CA ARG A 507 -48.50 -27.16 5.27
C ARG A 507 -48.27 -25.87 4.49
N GLU A 508 -47.13 -25.74 3.79
CA GLU A 508 -46.70 -24.46 3.18
C GLU A 508 -47.73 -23.82 2.22
N VAL A 509 -48.60 -24.61 1.59
CA VAL A 509 -49.54 -24.13 0.55
C VAL A 509 -51.00 -24.51 0.85
N LEU A 510 -51.24 -25.29 1.90
CA LEU A 510 -52.56 -25.87 2.20
C LEU A 510 -53.05 -25.43 3.57
N ALA A 511 -54.37 -25.43 3.75
CA ALA A 511 -54.99 -25.19 5.04
C ALA A 511 -54.38 -26.11 6.11
N PRO A 512 -54.15 -25.60 7.33
CA PRO A 512 -53.62 -26.39 8.41
C PRO A 512 -54.57 -27.52 8.74
N ILE A 513 -54.00 -28.70 8.94
CA ILE A 513 -54.73 -29.93 9.22
C ILE A 513 -54.47 -30.34 10.66
N ILE A 514 -55.33 -31.22 11.19
CA ILE A 514 -55.12 -31.82 12.50
C ILE A 514 -54.56 -33.22 12.32
N THR A 515 -53.43 -33.47 12.98
CA THR A 515 -52.75 -34.78 13.02
C THR A 515 -52.46 -35.20 14.44
N GLY A 516 -52.13 -36.48 14.63
CA GLY A 516 -51.84 -37.02 15.95
C GLY A 516 -51.34 -38.46 15.87
N ASN A 517 -51.04 -39.05 17.03
CA ASN A 517 -50.64 -40.46 17.08
C ASN A 517 -51.81 -41.39 16.64
N LYS A 518 -51.48 -42.63 16.26
CA LYS A 518 -52.47 -43.58 15.70
C LYS A 518 -53.65 -43.83 16.66
N ALA A 519 -53.40 -43.87 17.96
CA ALA A 519 -54.42 -44.06 18.99
C ALA A 519 -55.38 -42.87 19.10
N SER A 520 -54.84 -41.65 19.13
CA SER A 520 -55.58 -40.39 19.16
C SER A 520 -56.43 -40.20 17.91
N MET A 521 -55.87 -40.47 16.72
CA MET A 521 -56.61 -40.36 15.46
C MET A 521 -57.70 -41.42 15.32
N THR A 522 -57.49 -42.63 15.87
CA THR A 522 -58.53 -43.67 15.90
C THR A 522 -59.67 -43.26 16.84
N SER A 523 -59.33 -42.74 18.03
CA SER A 523 -60.32 -42.26 19.02
C SER A 523 -61.15 -41.11 18.45
N LEU A 524 -60.50 -40.15 17.77
CA LEU A 524 -61.16 -39.06 17.07
C LEU A 524 -62.07 -39.58 15.94
N GLY A 525 -61.59 -40.54 15.14
CA GLY A 525 -62.36 -41.15 14.05
C GLY A 525 -63.64 -41.88 14.51
N VAL A 526 -63.66 -42.43 15.72
CA VAL A 526 -64.88 -43.03 16.32
C VAL A 526 -65.92 -41.95 16.65
N ILE A 527 -65.49 -40.82 17.20
CA ILE A 527 -66.38 -39.72 17.58
C ILE A 527 -66.97 -39.03 16.37
N LEU A 528 -66.17 -38.83 15.31
CA LEU A 528 -66.62 -38.19 14.07
C LEU A 528 -67.66 -39.00 13.30
N LYS A 529 -67.80 -40.31 13.60
CA LYS A 529 -68.86 -41.19 13.06
C LYS A 529 -70.17 -41.15 13.87
N GLY A 530 -70.21 -40.48 15.02
CA GLY A 530 -71.40 -40.31 15.86
C GLY A 530 -72.33 -39.18 15.41
N ALA A 531 -73.52 -39.08 16.04
CA ALA A 531 -74.59 -38.15 15.64
C ALA A 531 -74.32 -36.66 15.96
N SER A 532 -73.34 -36.34 16.81
CA SER A 532 -72.97 -34.98 17.19
C SER A 532 -71.51 -34.72 16.83
N GLN A 533 -71.29 -34.04 15.70
CA GLN A 533 -69.95 -33.60 15.30
C GLN A 533 -69.60 -32.29 16.03
N PRO A 534 -68.38 -32.15 16.58
CA PRO A 534 -67.97 -30.97 17.34
C PRO A 534 -67.82 -29.72 16.47
N PHE A 535 -67.60 -29.88 15.16
CA PHE A 535 -67.52 -28.78 14.19
C PHE A 535 -68.26 -29.12 12.90
N PRO A 536 -68.96 -28.15 12.26
CA PRO A 536 -69.65 -28.38 11.00
C PRO A 536 -68.68 -28.65 9.84
N GLY A 537 -68.97 -29.67 9.01
CA GLY A 537 -68.23 -29.95 7.78
C GLY A 537 -66.85 -30.58 7.97
N ILE A 538 -66.58 -31.18 9.12
CA ILE A 538 -65.33 -31.87 9.45
C ILE A 538 -65.13 -33.13 8.57
N GLN A 539 -63.96 -33.28 7.95
CA GLN A 539 -63.61 -34.41 7.09
C GLN A 539 -62.42 -35.20 7.66
N PHE A 540 -62.57 -36.52 7.79
CA PHE A 540 -61.54 -37.41 8.30
C PHE A 540 -60.93 -38.24 7.16
N HIS A 541 -59.62 -38.10 6.94
CA HIS A 541 -58.89 -38.78 5.88
C HIS A 541 -57.87 -39.76 6.44
N GLN A 542 -58.02 -41.04 6.12
CA GLN A 542 -57.14 -42.12 6.59
C GLN A 542 -56.41 -42.80 5.43
N LYS A 543 -55.08 -42.77 5.45
CA LYS A 543 -54.16 -43.49 4.55
C LYS A 543 -53.47 -44.64 5.28
N LYS A 544 -52.74 -45.51 4.56
CA LYS A 544 -52.04 -46.68 5.13
C LYS A 544 -51.08 -46.35 6.28
N SER A 545 -50.42 -45.18 6.23
CA SER A 545 -49.40 -44.75 7.20
C SER A 545 -49.73 -43.45 7.96
N SER A 546 -50.82 -42.75 7.64
CA SER A 546 -51.18 -41.47 8.26
C SER A 546 -52.68 -41.23 8.27
N ALA A 547 -53.16 -40.46 9.25
CA ALA A 547 -54.53 -39.96 9.29
C ALA A 547 -54.49 -38.46 9.58
N HIS A 548 -55.39 -37.71 8.97
CA HIS A 548 -55.56 -36.28 9.22
C HIS A 548 -57.01 -35.86 9.16
N VAL A 549 -57.31 -34.72 9.77
CA VAL A 549 -58.63 -34.10 9.76
C VAL A 549 -58.56 -32.70 9.16
N GLU A 550 -59.50 -32.43 8.27
CA GLU A 550 -59.72 -31.13 7.66
C GLU A 550 -61.01 -30.53 8.24
N ILE A 551 -60.97 -29.24 8.59
CA ILE A 551 -62.12 -28.53 9.19
C ILE A 551 -62.27 -27.17 8.49
N PRO A 552 -63.45 -26.83 7.95
CA PRO A 552 -63.66 -25.57 7.22
C PRO A 552 -63.31 -24.31 8.02
N ILE A 553 -63.49 -24.33 9.35
CA ILE A 553 -63.12 -23.20 10.21
C ILE A 553 -61.60 -22.96 10.22
N LEU A 554 -60.79 -24.03 10.17
CA LEU A 554 -59.34 -23.92 10.14
C LEU A 554 -58.88 -23.29 8.82
N GLU A 555 -59.48 -23.70 7.70
CA GLU A 555 -59.22 -23.12 6.39
C GLU A 555 -59.58 -21.63 6.34
N LYS A 556 -60.79 -21.27 6.79
CA LYS A 556 -61.26 -19.87 6.80
C LYS A 556 -60.38 -18.99 7.71
N THR A 557 -60.05 -19.47 8.91
CA THR A 557 -59.18 -18.74 9.83
C THR A 557 -57.76 -18.62 9.28
N PHE A 558 -57.22 -19.66 8.66
CA PHE A 558 -55.88 -19.62 8.05
C PHE A 558 -55.81 -18.67 6.85
N HIS A 559 -56.80 -18.66 5.96
CA HIS A 559 -56.88 -17.67 4.89
C HIS A 559 -56.94 -16.24 5.43
N THR A 560 -57.64 -16.02 6.56
CA THR A 560 -57.67 -14.73 7.24
C THR A 560 -56.29 -14.37 7.81
N ILE A 561 -55.57 -15.32 8.40
CA ILE A 561 -54.18 -15.13 8.86
C ILE A 561 -53.27 -14.76 7.69
N LEU A 562 -53.35 -15.45 6.55
CA LEU A 562 -52.54 -15.13 5.36
C LEU A 562 -52.82 -13.71 4.86
N LYS A 563 -54.09 -13.30 4.81
CA LYS A 563 -54.47 -11.92 4.44
C LYS A 563 -53.91 -10.91 5.44
N LYS A 564 -54.01 -11.21 6.74
CA LYS A 564 -53.47 -10.35 7.81
C LYS A 564 -51.94 -10.26 7.78
N ARG A 565 -51.23 -11.33 7.41
CA ARG A 565 -49.77 -11.30 7.18
C ARG A 565 -49.40 -10.40 6.01
N GLU A 566 -50.18 -10.41 4.94
CA GLU A 566 -49.96 -9.51 3.81
C GLU A 566 -50.21 -8.05 4.20
N GLU A 567 -51.29 -7.77 4.97
CA GLU A 567 -51.55 -6.47 5.57
C GLU A 567 -50.41 -6.03 6.50
N LEU A 568 -49.94 -6.93 7.37
CA LEU A 568 -48.80 -6.69 8.26
C LEU A 568 -47.54 -6.33 7.47
N GLY A 569 -47.21 -7.06 6.42
CA GLY A 569 -46.05 -6.78 5.58
C GLY A 569 -46.08 -5.39 4.95
N ARG A 570 -47.26 -4.92 4.52
CA ARG A 570 -47.44 -3.55 3.99
C ARG A 570 -47.28 -2.51 5.10
N ALA A 571 -47.93 -2.71 6.26
CA ALA A 571 -47.85 -1.81 7.40
C ALA A 571 -46.41 -1.68 7.93
N VAL A 572 -45.68 -2.81 8.03
CA VAL A 572 -44.27 -2.85 8.43
C VAL A 572 -43.41 -2.04 7.46
N LYS A 573 -43.60 -2.19 6.15
CA LYS A 573 -42.81 -1.43 5.16
C LYS A 573 -42.99 0.09 5.30
N VAL A 574 -44.22 0.55 5.53
CA VAL A 574 -44.53 1.97 5.75
C VAL A 574 -43.92 2.45 7.08
N ALA A 575 -44.08 1.69 8.16
CA ALA A 575 -43.55 2.02 9.47
C ALA A 575 -42.01 2.07 9.46
N LEU A 576 -41.34 1.11 8.82
CA LEU A 576 -39.89 1.00 8.71
C LEU A 576 -39.29 2.24 8.02
N MET A 577 -39.83 2.63 6.87
CA MET A 577 -39.35 3.82 6.15
C MET A 577 -39.51 5.10 6.98
N SER A 578 -40.63 5.25 7.69
CA SER A 578 -40.91 6.45 8.49
C SER A 578 -40.08 6.51 9.77
N LEU A 579 -40.07 5.43 10.56
CA LEU A 579 -39.41 5.38 11.87
C LEU A 579 -37.88 5.37 11.74
N CYS A 580 -37.34 4.55 10.83
CA CYS A 580 -35.89 4.54 10.59
C CYS A 580 -35.41 5.88 10.00
N GLY A 581 -36.25 6.51 9.15
CA GLY A 581 -35.98 7.83 8.61
C GLY A 581 -35.81 8.88 9.72
N LYS A 582 -36.78 8.95 10.65
CA LYS A 582 -36.73 9.83 11.82
C LYS A 582 -35.52 9.56 12.72
N PHE A 583 -35.21 8.29 12.97
CA PHE A 583 -34.07 7.91 13.81
C PHE A 583 -32.74 8.37 13.18
N ALA A 584 -32.56 8.12 11.88
CA ALA A 584 -31.38 8.58 11.15
C ALA A 584 -31.25 10.11 11.12
N ASP A 585 -32.35 10.85 10.98
CA ASP A 585 -32.33 12.31 10.97
C ASP A 585 -31.97 12.90 12.35
N SER A 586 -32.42 12.26 13.44
CA SER A 586 -32.11 12.69 14.82
C SER A 586 -30.68 12.31 15.26
N CYS A 587 -30.24 11.10 14.91
CA CYS A 587 -29.00 10.51 15.43
C CYS A 587 -27.81 10.54 14.44
N GLY A 588 -27.96 10.99 13.20
CA GLY A 588 -26.90 10.92 12.18
C GLY A 588 -25.56 11.53 12.61
N LEU A 589 -25.58 12.71 13.25
CA LEU A 589 -24.35 13.33 13.78
C LEU A 589 -23.72 12.53 14.94
N VAL A 590 -24.56 11.88 15.76
CA VAL A 590 -24.10 11.03 16.87
C VAL A 590 -23.46 9.76 16.33
N TRP A 591 -24.00 9.18 15.25
CA TRP A 591 -23.43 8.01 14.58
C TRP A 591 -22.04 8.30 14.02
N ASP A 592 -21.85 9.39 13.29
CA ASP A 592 -20.53 9.77 12.77
C ASP A 592 -19.49 9.95 13.89
N ALA A 593 -19.89 10.57 15.01
CA ALA A 593 -19.03 10.74 16.18
C ALA A 593 -18.70 9.41 16.87
N LEU A 594 -19.70 8.54 17.06
CA LEU A 594 -19.56 7.21 17.66
C LEU A 594 -18.65 6.31 16.83
N GLU A 595 -18.91 6.21 15.52
CA GLU A 595 -18.12 5.42 14.59
C GLU A 595 -16.65 5.88 14.59
N SER A 596 -16.41 7.18 14.43
CA SER A 596 -15.06 7.75 14.41
C SER A 596 -14.31 7.52 15.72
N TRP A 597 -15.01 7.61 16.86
CA TRP A 597 -14.41 7.34 18.16
C TRP A 597 -14.06 5.86 18.34
N ILE A 598 -14.97 4.93 18.04
CA ILE A 598 -14.67 3.49 18.13
C ILE A 598 -13.56 3.09 17.14
N GLU A 599 -13.56 3.62 15.91
CA GLU A 599 -12.45 3.45 14.96
C GLU A 599 -11.12 3.85 15.60
N ASN A 600 -11.08 5.01 16.26
CA ASN A 600 -9.87 5.50 16.90
C ASN A 600 -9.45 4.63 18.09
N VAL A 601 -10.39 4.23 18.96
CA VAL A 601 -10.11 3.36 20.11
C VAL A 601 -9.56 2.00 19.64
N ASP A 602 -10.19 1.37 18.65
CA ASP A 602 -9.76 0.07 18.10
C ASP A 602 -8.36 0.16 17.47
N VAL A 603 -8.13 1.17 16.62
CA VAL A 603 -6.82 1.43 16.00
C VAL A 603 -5.74 1.66 17.06
N THR A 604 -6.01 2.50 18.06
CA THR A 604 -5.06 2.81 19.14
C THR A 604 -4.78 1.58 20.00
N CYS A 605 -5.80 0.80 20.36
CA CYS A 605 -5.64 -0.47 21.08
C CYS A 605 -4.81 -1.49 20.29
N THR A 606 -5.04 -1.56 18.99
CA THR A 606 -4.29 -2.44 18.08
C THR A 606 -2.82 -2.00 18.02
N ILE A 607 -2.55 -0.72 17.77
CA ILE A 607 -1.18 -0.19 17.74
C ILE A 607 -0.49 -0.44 19.07
N ALA A 608 -1.14 -0.18 20.21
CA ALA A 608 -0.56 -0.42 21.53
C ALA A 608 -0.19 -1.90 21.74
N THR A 609 -1.08 -2.82 21.35
CA THR A 609 -0.85 -4.26 21.43
C THR A 609 0.34 -4.69 20.56
N VAL A 610 0.36 -4.29 19.29
CA VAL A 610 1.49 -4.57 18.37
C VAL A 610 2.79 -3.97 18.90
N SER A 611 2.73 -2.76 19.45
CA SER A 611 3.89 -2.06 19.99
C SER A 611 4.50 -2.79 21.17
N LYS A 612 3.66 -3.30 22.08
CA LYS A 612 4.11 -4.09 23.24
C LYS A 612 4.73 -5.42 22.81
N GLU A 613 4.09 -6.14 21.89
CA GLU A 613 4.58 -7.44 21.40
C GLU A 613 5.90 -7.35 20.64
N ARG A 614 6.10 -6.28 19.87
CA ARG A 614 7.27 -6.08 19.00
C ARG A 614 8.35 -5.19 19.61
N GLY A 615 8.13 -4.69 20.83
CA GLY A 615 9.03 -3.75 21.51
C GLY A 615 9.23 -2.46 20.71
N LEU A 616 8.16 -1.85 20.20
CA LEU A 616 8.20 -0.57 19.49
C LEU A 616 8.24 0.60 20.50
N THR A 617 8.90 1.69 20.11
CA THR A 617 9.12 2.86 20.97
C THR A 617 8.34 4.08 20.47
N CYS A 618 7.88 4.91 21.41
CA CYS A 618 7.19 6.16 21.10
C CYS A 618 8.15 7.15 20.41
N PRO A 619 7.80 7.67 19.21
CA PRO A 619 8.57 8.71 18.55
C PRO A 619 8.52 10.04 19.31
N ILE A 620 9.57 10.85 19.14
CA ILE A 620 9.71 12.19 19.72
C ILE A 620 9.61 13.22 18.58
N LEU A 621 8.62 14.11 18.66
CA LEU A 621 8.46 15.22 17.71
C LEU A 621 9.36 16.38 18.12
N ALA A 622 10.23 16.82 17.21
CA ALA A 622 11.04 18.01 17.42
C ALA A 622 10.30 19.29 16.97
N GLU A 623 10.68 20.44 17.54
CA GLU A 623 10.02 21.74 17.29
C GLU A 623 10.61 22.53 16.13
N THR A 624 11.69 22.09 15.50
CA THR A 624 12.33 22.81 14.39
C THR A 624 11.44 22.82 13.13
N GLU A 625 11.64 23.80 12.24
CA GLU A 625 10.84 23.88 11.00
C GLU A 625 11.27 22.85 9.96
N GLU A 626 12.59 22.68 9.77
CA GLU A 626 13.14 21.79 8.75
C GLU A 626 12.97 20.30 9.12
N SER A 627 12.53 19.48 8.16
CA SER A 627 12.36 18.03 8.35
C SER A 627 13.70 17.34 8.55
N TYR A 628 13.84 16.53 9.59
CA TYR A 628 15.04 15.74 9.87
C TYR A 628 14.66 14.43 10.59
N ILE A 629 15.57 13.47 10.59
CA ILE A 629 15.43 12.19 11.33
C ILE A 629 16.70 11.91 12.11
N GLU A 630 16.53 11.58 13.39
CA GLU A 630 17.53 11.03 14.28
C GLU A 630 16.97 9.73 14.85
N VAL A 631 17.57 8.60 14.49
CA VAL A 631 17.15 7.28 14.96
C VAL A 631 18.34 6.50 15.47
N ASN A 632 18.15 5.87 16.63
CA ASN A 632 19.10 4.93 17.21
C ASN A 632 18.48 3.55 17.33
N GLY A 633 19.29 2.51 17.11
CA GLY A 633 18.85 1.12 17.23
C GLY A 633 17.68 0.77 16.30
N LEU A 634 17.66 1.33 15.08
CA LEU A 634 16.67 1.05 14.05
C LEU A 634 16.68 -0.42 13.65
N ARG A 635 15.49 -1.01 13.59
CA ARG A 635 15.26 -2.40 13.17
C ARG A 635 14.27 -2.44 12.01
N HIS A 636 14.48 -3.40 11.10
CA HIS A 636 13.51 -3.66 10.04
C HIS A 636 12.42 -4.62 10.55
N PRO A 637 11.15 -4.18 10.69
CA PRO A 637 10.14 -4.94 11.43
C PRO A 637 9.77 -6.29 10.80
N LEU A 638 9.80 -6.39 9.46
CA LEU A 638 9.53 -7.66 8.76
C LEU A 638 10.71 -8.65 8.83
N ILE A 639 11.94 -8.18 8.64
CA ILE A 639 13.14 -9.04 8.68
C ILE A 639 13.39 -9.53 10.11
N GLU A 640 13.20 -8.67 11.11
CA GLU A 640 13.28 -9.05 12.52
C GLU A 640 12.23 -10.12 12.89
N ALA A 641 11.06 -10.08 12.25
CA ALA A 641 10.01 -11.07 12.48
C ALA A 641 10.30 -12.44 11.84
N CYS A 642 11.23 -12.53 10.89
CA CYS A 642 11.63 -13.81 10.31
C CYS A 642 12.30 -14.68 11.38
N MET A 643 11.84 -15.93 11.53
CA MET A 643 12.40 -16.87 12.49
C MET A 643 13.83 -17.26 12.11
N SER A 644 14.81 -16.48 12.57
CA SER A 644 16.23 -16.79 12.42
C SER A 644 16.88 -17.03 13.79
N ARG A 645 17.90 -17.89 13.85
CA ARG A 645 18.68 -18.14 15.08
C ARG A 645 19.72 -17.04 15.35
N THR A 646 19.82 -16.05 14.46
CA THR A 646 20.80 -14.98 14.51
C THR A 646 20.16 -13.69 15.01
N GLU A 647 20.88 -12.93 15.83
CA GLU A 647 20.44 -11.63 16.29
C GLU A 647 20.37 -10.61 15.14
N TYR A 648 19.37 -9.72 15.18
CA TYR A 648 19.23 -8.64 14.20
C TYR A 648 20.20 -7.50 14.52
N VAL A 649 20.98 -7.05 13.54
CA VAL A 649 21.93 -5.94 13.69
C VAL A 649 21.19 -4.62 13.50
N ALA A 650 21.01 -3.87 14.59
CA ALA A 650 20.35 -2.57 14.57
C ALA A 650 21.28 -1.43 14.12
N HIS A 651 20.71 -0.37 13.56
CA HIS A 651 21.46 0.75 12.97
C HIS A 651 21.09 2.11 13.59
N SER A 652 22.05 3.03 13.66
CA SER A 652 21.75 4.44 13.94
C SER A 652 21.82 5.25 12.66
N VAL A 653 20.87 6.16 12.44
CA VAL A 653 20.77 7.02 11.25
C VAL A 653 20.43 8.44 11.67
N HIS A 654 21.23 9.39 11.16
CA HIS A 654 21.08 10.82 11.43
C HIS A 654 21.10 11.57 10.10
N LEU A 655 19.98 12.22 9.76
CA LEU A 655 19.79 12.93 8.49
C LEU A 655 19.26 14.35 8.74
N GLY A 656 20.11 15.34 8.50
CA GLY A 656 19.80 16.76 8.69
C GLY A 656 19.99 17.25 10.14
N GLY A 657 19.41 18.40 10.45
CA GLY A 657 19.65 19.08 11.73
C GLY A 657 21.06 19.65 11.81
N THR A 658 21.86 19.17 12.75
CA THR A 658 23.28 19.53 12.88
C THR A 658 24.20 18.66 12.02
N GLU A 659 23.69 17.57 11.43
CA GLU A 659 24.44 16.66 10.59
C GLU A 659 24.15 16.84 9.10
N SER A 660 24.89 16.12 8.25
CA SER A 660 24.64 16.11 6.81
C SER A 660 23.23 15.61 6.49
N GLY A 661 22.56 16.27 5.54
CA GLY A 661 21.27 15.82 5.01
C GLY A 661 21.37 14.62 4.06
N GLY A 662 22.56 14.21 3.67
CA GLY A 662 22.77 13.18 2.65
C GLY A 662 23.64 12.03 3.13
N TRP A 663 23.24 10.80 2.86
CA TRP A 663 24.03 9.60 3.10
C TRP A 663 24.29 8.84 1.81
N LEU A 664 25.52 8.40 1.62
CA LEU A 664 25.93 7.47 0.56
C LEU A 664 26.38 6.16 1.20
N VAL A 665 25.70 5.05 0.89
CA VAL A 665 25.92 3.75 1.52
C VAL A 665 26.51 2.76 0.51
N TYR A 666 27.75 2.36 0.77
CA TYR A 666 28.45 1.31 0.04
C TYR A 666 28.24 -0.07 0.67
N GLY A 667 28.37 -1.10 -0.14
CA GLY A 667 28.37 -2.48 0.31
C GLY A 667 28.02 -3.45 -0.81
N MET A 668 28.38 -4.71 -0.64
CA MET A 668 28.03 -5.76 -1.59
C MET A 668 26.52 -6.06 -1.66
N ASN A 669 26.10 -6.80 -2.67
CA ASN A 669 24.74 -7.32 -2.73
C ASN A 669 24.52 -8.26 -1.54
N ALA A 670 23.32 -8.24 -0.95
CA ALA A 670 22.97 -8.96 0.27
C ALA A 670 23.65 -8.51 1.59
N SER A 671 24.44 -7.41 1.59
CA SER A 671 24.98 -6.83 2.83
C SER A 671 23.93 -6.15 3.73
N GLY A 672 22.73 -5.88 3.19
CA GLY A 672 21.63 -5.24 3.92
C GLY A 672 21.36 -3.78 3.54
N LYS A 673 21.95 -3.25 2.45
CA LYS A 673 21.73 -1.86 1.99
C LYS A 673 20.24 -1.54 1.81
N SER A 674 19.54 -2.35 1.01
CA SER A 674 18.10 -2.21 0.75
C SER A 674 17.28 -2.33 2.04
N SER A 675 17.67 -3.24 2.93
CA SER A 675 17.03 -3.43 4.22
C SER A 675 17.13 -2.19 5.12
N LEU A 676 18.29 -1.53 5.17
CA LEU A 676 18.47 -0.28 5.91
C LEU A 676 17.54 0.83 5.40
N MET A 677 17.52 1.06 4.09
CA MET A 677 16.68 2.10 3.49
C MET A 677 15.19 1.80 3.69
N LYS A 678 14.77 0.55 3.49
CA LYS A 678 13.39 0.13 3.78
C LYS A 678 13.04 0.35 5.25
N ALA A 679 13.93 0.03 6.19
CA ALA A 679 13.70 0.25 7.62
C ALA A 679 13.49 1.74 7.95
N VAL A 680 14.29 2.65 7.38
CA VAL A 680 14.13 4.10 7.57
C VAL A 680 12.78 4.58 7.02
N GLY A 681 12.43 4.18 5.79
CA GLY A 681 11.15 4.56 5.17
C GLY A 681 9.94 4.02 5.94
N ILE A 682 9.98 2.76 6.38
CA ILE A 682 8.93 2.15 7.20
C ILE A 682 8.80 2.88 8.54
N ALA A 683 9.91 3.16 9.23
CA ALA A 683 9.88 3.87 10.51
C ALA A 683 9.27 5.28 10.37
N LEU A 684 9.62 6.01 9.30
CA LEU A 684 9.00 7.31 9.01
C LEU A 684 7.50 7.20 8.78
N ILE A 685 7.06 6.25 7.96
CA ILE A 685 5.64 6.01 7.68
C ILE A 685 4.90 5.65 8.97
N LEU A 686 5.44 4.76 9.80
CA LEU A 686 4.85 4.39 11.09
C LEU A 686 4.75 5.60 12.02
N ALA A 687 5.82 6.39 12.17
CA ALA A 687 5.81 7.61 12.96
C ALA A 687 4.74 8.59 12.47
N GLN A 688 4.69 8.92 11.18
CA GLN A 688 3.68 9.82 10.61
C GLN A 688 2.27 9.21 10.53
N SER A 689 2.14 7.90 10.74
CA SER A 689 0.85 7.25 10.97
C SER A 689 0.41 7.38 12.44
N GLY A 690 1.21 7.98 13.30
CA GLY A 690 0.99 8.05 14.74
C GLY A 690 1.19 6.70 15.43
N CYS A 691 1.99 5.80 14.86
CA CYS A 691 2.37 4.52 15.47
C CYS A 691 3.71 4.63 16.19
N PHE A 692 3.99 3.67 17.08
CA PHE A 692 5.34 3.49 17.61
C PHE A 692 6.24 2.85 16.55
N VAL A 693 7.55 3.02 16.70
CA VAL A 693 8.53 2.65 15.68
C VAL A 693 9.52 1.59 16.20
N PRO A 694 10.06 0.74 15.31
CA PRO A 694 11.00 -0.32 15.66
C PRO A 694 12.42 0.24 15.86
N ALA A 695 12.60 1.06 16.91
CA ALA A 695 13.88 1.70 17.24
C ALA A 695 14.03 1.82 18.77
N THR A 696 15.24 2.08 19.26
CA THR A 696 15.47 2.40 20.68
C THR A 696 15.14 3.86 20.98
N ASN A 697 15.42 4.76 20.02
CA ASN A 697 15.02 6.16 20.07
C ASN A 697 14.75 6.65 18.64
N PHE A 698 13.72 7.46 18.44
CA PHE A 698 13.37 8.04 17.15
C PHE A 698 12.87 9.46 17.35
N ARG A 699 13.66 10.43 16.94
CA ARG A 699 13.34 11.85 16.98
C ARG A 699 13.25 12.38 15.56
N PHE A 700 12.20 13.12 15.25
CA PHE A 700 12.00 13.62 13.89
C PHE A 700 11.15 14.88 13.83
N VAL A 701 11.23 15.54 12.68
CA VAL A 701 10.24 16.50 12.21
C VAL A 701 9.52 15.88 11.01
N PRO A 702 8.17 15.88 10.96
CA PRO A 702 7.43 15.26 9.87
C PRO A 702 7.88 15.73 8.49
N PHE A 703 7.98 14.80 7.56
CA PHE A 703 8.23 15.04 6.15
C PHE A 703 6.91 15.27 5.43
N ARG A 704 6.95 16.06 4.36
CA ARG A 704 5.80 16.27 3.46
C ARG A 704 5.84 15.32 2.27
N THR A 705 7.02 14.87 1.86
CA THR A 705 7.18 13.97 0.73
C THR A 705 8.21 12.87 1.01
N LEU A 706 7.88 11.64 0.63
CA LEU A 706 8.80 10.50 0.61
C LEU A 706 8.86 9.93 -0.80
N PHE A 707 10.07 9.91 -1.36
CA PHE A 707 10.35 9.28 -2.64
C PHE A 707 11.18 8.02 -2.46
N THR A 708 10.85 6.99 -3.22
CA THR A 708 11.61 5.73 -3.25
C THR A 708 12.02 5.37 -4.67
N ARG A 709 13.22 4.82 -4.79
CA ARG A 709 13.74 4.17 -5.99
C ARG A 709 14.55 2.97 -5.54
N ILE A 710 13.87 1.95 -5.02
CA ILE A 710 14.43 0.71 -4.53
C ILE A 710 14.03 -0.38 -5.51
N LEU A 711 15.01 -1.02 -6.14
CA LEU A 711 14.80 -2.10 -7.09
C LEU A 711 14.02 -3.25 -6.41
N ASN A 712 12.77 -3.46 -6.82
CA ASN A 712 12.03 -4.70 -6.57
C ASN A 712 11.83 -5.39 -7.93
N THR A 713 11.81 -6.73 -7.91
CA THR A 713 11.63 -7.64 -9.05
C THR A 713 10.92 -7.03 -10.26
N ASP A 714 11.62 -7.07 -11.40
CA ASP A 714 11.25 -6.56 -12.71
C ASP A 714 9.75 -6.28 -12.88
N ASN A 715 9.37 -5.02 -12.72
CA ASN A 715 8.13 -4.58 -13.32
C ASN A 715 8.36 -4.57 -14.83
N LEU A 716 7.83 -5.61 -15.48
CA LEU A 716 7.78 -5.85 -16.92
C LEU A 716 6.90 -4.78 -17.63
N TRP A 717 7.22 -3.49 -17.45
CA TRP A 717 6.50 -2.38 -18.07
C TRP A 717 6.72 -2.38 -19.59
N ALA A 718 5.80 -3.06 -20.29
CA ALA A 718 5.32 -2.73 -21.64
C ALA A 718 6.36 -2.18 -22.63
N GLY A 719 7.46 -2.92 -22.86
CA GLY A 719 8.40 -2.63 -23.95
C GLY A 719 9.22 -1.34 -23.81
N LEU A 720 9.21 -0.66 -22.64
CA LEU A 720 10.14 0.42 -22.34
C LEU A 720 11.40 -0.14 -21.66
N SER A 721 12.55 0.42 -21.99
CA SER A 721 13.82 0.10 -21.32
C SER A 721 13.71 0.41 -19.82
N SER A 722 14.24 -0.48 -18.96
CA SER A 722 14.32 -0.28 -17.51
C SER A 722 14.95 1.06 -17.13
N PHE A 723 15.93 1.50 -17.92
CA PHE A 723 16.58 2.79 -17.78
C PHE A 723 15.63 3.98 -18.01
N ALA A 724 14.70 3.88 -18.96
CA ALA A 724 13.77 4.97 -19.26
C ALA A 724 12.75 5.20 -18.12
N VAL A 725 12.29 4.10 -17.48
CA VAL A 725 11.45 4.16 -16.28
C VAL A 725 12.22 4.80 -15.14
N GLU A 726 13.46 4.34 -14.92
CA GLU A 726 14.34 4.90 -13.89
C GLU A 726 14.61 6.39 -14.06
N MET A 727 14.86 6.86 -15.30
CA MET A 727 15.03 8.29 -15.57
C MET A 727 13.75 9.09 -15.38
N THR A 728 12.58 8.47 -15.57
CA THR A 728 11.30 9.12 -15.31
C THR A 728 11.06 9.30 -13.81
N GLU A 729 11.29 8.26 -13.01
CA GLU A 729 11.20 8.29 -11.54
C GLU A 729 12.22 9.28 -10.93
N LEU A 730 13.46 9.28 -11.42
CA LEU A 730 14.49 10.22 -10.99
C LEU A 730 14.15 11.66 -11.34
N ARG A 731 13.60 11.91 -12.55
CA ARG A 731 13.13 13.25 -12.94
C ARG A 731 12.07 13.77 -11.99
N GLU A 732 11.12 12.94 -11.57
CA GLU A 732 10.06 13.34 -10.65
C GLU A 732 10.59 13.69 -9.27
N ILE A 733 11.50 12.86 -8.74
CA ILE A 733 12.24 13.15 -7.51
C ILE A 733 12.91 14.53 -7.64
N LEU A 734 13.69 14.72 -8.70
CA LEU A 734 14.42 15.96 -8.95
C LEU A 734 13.53 17.14 -9.35
N GLN A 735 12.22 17.01 -9.54
CA GLN A 735 11.34 18.16 -9.81
C GLN A 735 10.58 18.59 -8.56
N ARG A 736 10.31 17.65 -7.65
CA ARG A 736 9.42 17.84 -6.51
C ARG A 736 10.14 17.84 -5.15
N ALA A 737 11.34 17.25 -5.07
CA ALA A 737 12.09 17.20 -3.82
C ALA A 737 12.52 18.60 -3.35
N ASP A 738 12.27 18.86 -2.07
CA ASP A 738 12.53 20.08 -1.32
C ASP A 738 13.09 19.77 0.09
N GLU A 739 13.18 20.79 0.94
CA GLU A 739 13.68 20.68 2.32
C GLU A 739 12.80 19.82 3.26
N TYR A 740 11.56 19.51 2.85
CA TYR A 740 10.61 18.64 3.56
C TYR A 740 10.52 17.23 2.95
N SER A 741 11.45 16.89 2.07
CA SER A 741 11.45 15.64 1.31
C SER A 741 12.55 14.67 1.77
N LEU A 742 12.18 13.40 1.92
CA LEU A 742 13.11 12.26 2.09
C LEU A 742 13.17 11.45 0.79
N VAL A 743 14.38 11.16 0.31
CA VAL A 743 14.62 10.37 -0.90
C VAL A 743 15.44 9.11 -0.56
N LEU A 744 14.92 7.95 -0.90
CA LEU A 744 15.58 6.66 -0.69
C LEU A 744 15.87 6.01 -2.05
N GLY A 745 17.15 5.84 -2.39
CA GLY A 745 17.58 5.28 -3.67
C GLY A 745 18.49 4.06 -3.52
N ASP A 746 18.22 2.99 -4.26
CA ASP A 746 19.02 1.76 -4.26
C ASP A 746 19.53 1.47 -5.67
N GLU A 747 20.85 1.52 -5.85
CA GLU A 747 21.53 1.13 -7.10
C GLU A 747 20.96 1.81 -8.35
N VAL A 748 20.69 3.11 -8.23
CA VAL A 748 20.18 3.95 -9.31
C VAL A 748 21.17 4.01 -10.47
N CYS A 749 20.67 3.89 -11.70
CA CYS A 749 21.44 3.84 -12.95
C CYS A 749 22.33 2.60 -13.10
N SER A 750 21.95 1.46 -12.51
CA SER A 750 22.71 0.20 -12.65
C SER A 750 22.72 -0.39 -14.06
N GLY A 751 21.72 -0.06 -14.89
CA GLY A 751 21.57 -0.58 -16.25
C GLY A 751 22.30 0.18 -17.37
N THR A 752 23.12 1.19 -17.04
CA THR A 752 23.83 2.05 -18.03
C THR A 752 25.35 2.02 -17.83
N GLU A 753 26.13 2.58 -18.76
CA GLU A 753 27.59 2.60 -18.61
C GLU A 753 28.04 3.35 -17.34
N SER A 754 29.05 2.81 -16.66
CA SER A 754 29.47 3.24 -15.32
C SER A 754 29.85 4.71 -15.22
N VAL A 755 30.44 5.29 -16.27
CA VAL A 755 30.85 6.69 -16.32
C VAL A 755 29.62 7.60 -16.32
N SER A 756 28.65 7.33 -17.20
CA SER A 756 27.41 8.09 -17.27
C SER A 756 26.55 7.89 -16.03
N ALA A 757 26.48 6.65 -15.51
CA ALA A 757 25.80 6.36 -14.24
C ALA A 757 26.38 7.23 -13.10
N THR A 758 27.70 7.23 -12.95
CA THR A 758 28.41 8.02 -11.92
C THR A 758 28.15 9.52 -12.08
N ALA A 759 28.19 10.04 -13.31
CA ALA A 759 27.94 11.44 -13.61
C ALA A 759 26.48 11.84 -13.29
N ILE A 760 25.50 11.04 -13.74
CA ILE A 760 24.08 11.30 -13.52
C ILE A 760 23.75 11.26 -12.03
N VAL A 761 24.18 10.21 -11.32
CA VAL A 761 23.92 10.04 -9.87
C VAL A 761 24.62 11.15 -9.08
N GLY A 762 25.89 11.43 -9.37
CA GLY A 762 26.64 12.50 -8.70
C GLY A 762 25.99 13.88 -8.89
N ALA A 763 25.57 14.22 -10.11
CA ALA A 763 24.85 15.47 -10.39
C ALA A 763 23.47 15.53 -9.70
N SER A 764 22.75 14.41 -9.67
CA SER A 764 21.44 14.30 -9.02
C SER A 764 21.54 14.51 -7.52
N LEU A 765 22.52 13.90 -6.85
CA LEU A 765 22.74 14.05 -5.41
C LEU A 765 23.18 15.47 -5.04
N LYS A 766 24.02 16.11 -5.87
CA LYS A 766 24.35 17.55 -5.71
C LYS A 766 23.11 18.43 -5.84
N CYS A 767 22.22 18.12 -6.77
CA CYS A 767 20.94 18.84 -6.93
C CYS A 767 20.06 18.68 -5.68
N LEU A 768 19.90 17.46 -5.15
CA LEU A 768 19.13 17.21 -3.92
C LEU A 768 19.71 17.95 -2.71
N HIS A 769 21.03 17.92 -2.54
CA HIS A 769 21.72 18.65 -1.49
C HIS A 769 21.52 20.17 -1.64
N GLY A 770 21.63 20.72 -2.85
CA GLY A 770 21.38 22.14 -3.11
C GLY A 770 19.95 22.59 -2.78
N ARG A 771 18.99 21.66 -2.79
CA ARG A 771 17.60 21.88 -2.37
C ARG A 771 17.34 21.55 -0.90
N ARG A 772 18.39 21.21 -0.15
CA ARG A 772 18.32 20.77 1.24
C ARG A 772 17.42 19.56 1.43
N SER A 773 17.23 18.72 0.42
CA SER A 773 16.46 17.47 0.56
C SER A 773 17.28 16.42 1.29
N LYS A 774 16.61 15.53 2.02
CA LYS A 774 17.25 14.51 2.86
C LYS A 774 17.30 13.23 2.06
N PHE A 775 18.42 12.54 2.02
CA PHE A 775 18.53 11.37 1.16
C PHE A 775 19.46 10.28 1.71
N ILE A 776 19.12 9.04 1.39
CA ILE A 776 20.01 7.88 1.54
C ILE A 776 20.08 7.21 0.18
N PHE A 777 21.28 7.11 -0.38
CA PHE A 777 21.54 6.39 -1.62
C PHE A 777 22.50 5.25 -1.38
N ALA A 778 22.05 4.03 -1.67
CA ALA A 778 22.92 2.88 -1.76
C ALA A 778 23.51 2.78 -3.18
N THR A 779 24.81 2.52 -3.28
CA THR A 779 25.47 2.45 -4.58
C THR A 779 26.61 1.43 -4.60
N HIS A 780 26.86 0.88 -5.78
CA HIS A 780 28.06 0.13 -6.12
C HIS A 780 29.01 0.96 -7.02
N LEU A 781 28.64 2.19 -7.38
CA LEU A 781 29.42 3.04 -8.26
C LEU A 781 30.65 3.60 -7.52
N HIS A 782 31.82 3.15 -7.95
CA HIS A 782 33.11 3.61 -7.44
C HIS A 782 33.39 5.07 -7.86
N ASN A 783 34.12 5.82 -7.03
CA ASN A 783 34.49 7.24 -7.21
C ASN A 783 33.42 8.28 -6.86
N LEU A 784 32.19 7.88 -6.51
CA LEU A 784 31.17 8.83 -6.03
C LEU A 784 31.56 9.51 -4.71
N ASP A 785 32.37 8.84 -3.88
CA ASP A 785 32.96 9.36 -2.65
C ASP A 785 33.73 10.67 -2.89
N THR A 786 34.57 10.70 -3.93
CA THR A 786 35.34 11.91 -4.29
C THR A 786 34.46 13.02 -4.86
N ILE A 787 33.40 12.67 -5.60
CA ILE A 787 32.51 13.64 -6.25
C ILE A 787 31.60 14.34 -5.24
N LEU A 788 31.26 13.64 -4.15
CA LEU A 788 30.26 14.02 -3.14
C LEU A 788 30.86 14.40 -1.79
N GLU A 789 32.16 14.71 -1.77
CA GLU A 789 32.82 15.30 -0.60
C GLU A 789 32.08 16.58 -0.17
N GLY A 790 31.72 16.67 1.12
CA GLY A 790 30.91 17.77 1.67
C GLY A 790 29.42 17.74 1.32
N VAL A 791 28.98 16.85 0.43
CA VAL A 791 27.57 16.72 0.01
C VAL A 791 26.84 15.65 0.82
N ALA A 792 27.50 14.51 1.06
CA ALA A 792 26.94 13.36 1.76
C ALA A 792 27.96 12.71 2.71
N ALA A 793 27.48 12.19 3.84
CA ALA A 793 28.26 11.32 4.71
C ALA A 793 28.40 9.94 4.03
N ILE A 794 29.62 9.40 4.05
CA ILE A 794 29.95 8.16 3.37
C ILE A 794 29.99 7.02 4.38
N TRP A 795 29.21 6.00 4.12
CA TRP A 795 29.06 4.82 4.97
C TRP A 795 29.27 3.54 4.16
N HIS A 796 29.66 2.48 4.85
CA HIS A 796 29.85 1.15 4.30
C HIS A 796 29.24 0.10 5.24
N LEU A 797 28.45 -0.83 4.69
CA LEU A 797 27.97 -1.99 5.42
C LEU A 797 29.00 -3.13 5.39
N LYS A 798 29.59 -3.40 6.56
CA LYS A 798 30.71 -4.33 6.69
C LYS A 798 30.31 -5.78 6.40
N VAL A 799 31.06 -6.39 5.49
CA VAL A 799 31.12 -7.84 5.25
C VAL A 799 32.60 -8.19 5.20
N ARG A 800 33.00 -9.30 5.84
CA ARG A 800 34.38 -9.77 5.81
C ARG A 800 34.42 -11.21 5.30
N TYR A 801 35.48 -11.55 4.61
CA TYR A 801 35.84 -12.93 4.30
C TYR A 801 36.69 -13.49 5.43
N GLU A 802 36.36 -14.69 5.91
CA GLU A 802 37.14 -15.44 6.89
C GLU A 802 37.95 -16.51 6.17
N PRO A 803 39.28 -16.32 6.00
CA PRO A 803 40.10 -17.20 5.18
C PRO A 803 40.24 -18.63 5.72
N VAL A 804 40.10 -18.81 7.04
CA VAL A 804 40.28 -20.13 7.69
C VAL A 804 39.11 -21.05 7.39
N GLU A 805 37.89 -20.52 7.47
CA GLU A 805 36.63 -21.25 7.26
C GLU A 805 36.11 -21.13 5.82
N ASP A 806 36.84 -20.42 4.96
CA ASP A 806 36.49 -20.11 3.57
C ASP A 806 35.04 -19.64 3.39
N CYS A 807 34.61 -18.69 4.24
CA CYS A 807 33.23 -18.22 4.24
C CYS A 807 33.11 -16.69 4.40
N LEU A 808 31.96 -16.16 4.00
CA LEU A 808 31.62 -14.74 4.21
C LEU A 808 30.88 -14.56 5.53
N ILE A 809 31.40 -13.66 6.36
CA ILE A 809 30.74 -13.20 7.59
C ILE A 809 30.05 -11.87 7.30
N TYR A 810 28.71 -11.92 7.28
CA TYR A 810 27.86 -10.74 7.14
C TYR A 810 27.70 -10.05 8.50
N GLU A 811 28.67 -9.20 8.87
CA GLU A 811 28.58 -8.40 10.10
C GLU A 811 27.41 -7.39 10.04
N ARG A 812 27.13 -6.84 8.86
CA ARG A 812 26.04 -5.86 8.62
C ARG A 812 26.11 -4.61 9.50
N THR A 813 27.24 -4.33 10.13
CA THR A 813 27.49 -3.11 10.90
C THR A 813 27.83 -1.96 9.96
N LEU A 814 27.26 -0.77 10.22
CA LEU A 814 27.62 0.45 9.50
C LEU A 814 28.96 0.99 9.99
N THR A 815 29.88 1.23 9.07
CA THR A 815 31.20 1.81 9.32
C THR A 815 31.43 3.02 8.41
N PRO A 816 32.14 4.07 8.86
CA PRO A 816 32.41 5.24 8.03
C PRO A 816 33.36 4.93 6.87
N GLY A 817 33.21 5.66 5.76
CA GLY A 817 34.01 5.53 4.53
C GLY A 817 33.42 4.54 3.52
N PRO A 818 34.01 4.45 2.30
CA PRO A 818 33.47 3.64 1.20
C PRO A 818 33.76 2.14 1.31
N GLY A 819 34.60 1.72 2.27
CA GLY A 819 35.08 0.35 2.42
C GLY A 819 36.16 -0.06 1.39
N SER A 820 36.54 -1.34 1.40
CA SER A 820 37.51 -1.91 0.45
C SER A 820 36.96 -1.95 -0.99
N SER A 821 37.80 -1.64 -1.96
CA SER A 821 37.46 -1.80 -3.38
C SER A 821 37.64 -3.24 -3.89
N LEU A 822 38.10 -4.18 -3.05
CA LEU A 822 38.42 -5.57 -3.40
C LEU A 822 37.27 -6.56 -3.14
N TYR A 823 36.17 -6.12 -2.52
CA TYR A 823 35.12 -7.00 -2.02
C TYR A 823 34.48 -7.92 -3.09
N GLY A 824 34.34 -7.49 -4.34
CA GLY A 824 33.74 -8.33 -5.38
C GLY A 824 34.53 -9.62 -5.67
N LEU A 825 35.87 -9.55 -5.62
CA LEU A 825 36.73 -10.71 -5.83
C LEU A 825 36.85 -11.58 -4.57
N GLU A 826 36.72 -10.98 -3.38
CA GLU A 826 36.65 -11.71 -2.11
C GLU A 826 35.37 -12.53 -1.99
N VAL A 827 34.22 -11.99 -2.46
CA VAL A 827 32.97 -12.75 -2.54
C VAL A 827 33.09 -13.90 -3.54
N ALA A 828 33.66 -13.64 -4.71
CA ALA A 828 33.87 -14.69 -5.71
C ALA A 828 34.74 -15.82 -5.17
N ARG A 829 35.78 -15.50 -4.39
CA ARG A 829 36.60 -16.49 -3.69
C ARG A 829 35.78 -17.35 -2.73
N ALA A 830 35.01 -16.73 -1.85
CA ALA A 830 34.17 -17.46 -0.89
C ALA A 830 33.05 -18.29 -1.55
N MET A 831 32.69 -17.99 -2.80
CA MET A 831 31.74 -18.77 -3.60
C MET A 831 32.41 -19.91 -4.37
N ASN A 832 33.67 -20.24 -4.04
CA ASN A 832 34.47 -21.29 -4.68
C ASN A 832 34.67 -21.08 -6.19
N LEU A 833 34.84 -19.83 -6.63
CA LEU A 833 35.22 -19.56 -8.03
C LEU A 833 36.66 -20.05 -8.27
N PRO A 834 36.96 -20.72 -9.41
CA PRO A 834 38.29 -21.31 -9.61
C PRO A 834 39.44 -20.29 -9.47
N ASP A 835 40.53 -20.69 -8.79
CA ASP A 835 41.68 -19.82 -8.54
C ASP A 835 42.32 -19.27 -9.81
N GLU A 836 42.28 -20.02 -10.91
CA GLU A 836 42.73 -19.56 -12.22
C GLU A 836 41.92 -18.35 -12.72
N VAL A 837 40.60 -18.38 -12.52
CA VAL A 837 39.68 -17.29 -12.88
C VAL A 837 39.89 -16.11 -11.94
N LEU A 838 40.03 -16.34 -10.63
CA LEU A 838 40.28 -15.28 -9.65
C LEU A 838 41.63 -14.58 -9.89
N GLY A 839 42.68 -15.35 -10.18
CA GLY A 839 44.00 -14.82 -10.53
C GLY A 839 43.93 -13.94 -11.78
N THR A 840 43.23 -14.40 -12.80
CA THR A 840 42.99 -13.64 -14.04
C THR A 840 42.15 -12.38 -13.77
N ALA A 841 41.10 -12.48 -12.96
CA ALA A 841 40.24 -11.35 -12.61
C ALA A 841 41.00 -10.28 -11.81
N HIS A 842 41.88 -10.66 -10.88
CA HIS A 842 42.79 -9.75 -10.19
C HIS A 842 43.72 -9.03 -11.16
N MET A 843 44.31 -9.76 -12.14
CA MET A 843 45.18 -9.18 -13.16
C MET A 843 44.42 -8.17 -14.04
N LEU A 844 43.25 -8.55 -14.56
CA LEU A 844 42.42 -7.70 -15.40
C LEU A 844 41.96 -6.44 -14.65
N ARG A 845 41.55 -6.57 -13.39
CA ARG A 845 41.17 -5.44 -12.54
C ARG A 845 42.34 -4.46 -12.34
N ARG A 846 43.55 -4.96 -12.05
CA ARG A 846 44.75 -4.11 -11.92
C ARG A 846 45.01 -3.34 -13.21
N LYS A 847 44.89 -4.00 -14.36
CA LYS A 847 45.02 -3.37 -15.69
C LYS A 847 43.97 -2.28 -15.92
N LEU A 848 42.70 -2.54 -15.59
CA LEU A 848 41.59 -1.60 -15.75
C LEU A 848 41.71 -0.37 -14.82
N LEU A 849 42.23 -0.56 -13.61
CA LEU A 849 42.47 0.52 -12.64
C LEU A 849 43.80 1.27 -12.88
N GLY A 850 44.57 0.89 -13.91
CA GLY A 850 45.88 1.49 -14.18
C GLY A 850 46.93 1.19 -13.11
N ILE A 851 46.72 0.16 -12.27
CA ILE A 851 47.67 -0.28 -11.26
C ILE A 851 48.79 -1.04 -11.99
N GLN A 852 49.97 -0.42 -12.12
CA GLN A 852 51.14 -1.08 -12.69
C GLN A 852 51.58 -2.28 -11.83
N THR A 853 51.83 -3.42 -12.45
CA THR A 853 52.17 -4.69 -11.77
C THR A 853 53.62 -4.71 -11.29
N GLU A 854 53.87 -5.44 -10.20
CA GLU A 854 55.19 -5.76 -9.62
C GLU A 854 56.23 -6.28 -10.63
N GLN A 855 55.77 -6.87 -11.74
CA GLN A 855 56.62 -7.46 -12.78
C GLN A 855 57.32 -6.42 -13.68
N ASN A 856 56.90 -5.14 -13.65
CA ASN A 856 57.46 -4.09 -14.51
C ASN A 856 58.21 -2.99 -13.75
N ALA A 857 58.62 -3.24 -12.49
CA ALA A 857 59.43 -2.29 -11.74
C ALA A 857 60.79 -2.08 -12.44
N PRO A 858 61.18 -0.84 -12.78
CA PRO A 858 62.46 -0.59 -13.43
C PRO A 858 63.62 -1.10 -12.56
N THR A 859 64.56 -1.81 -13.18
CA THR A 859 65.76 -2.33 -12.52
C THR A 859 66.76 -1.20 -12.24
N SER A 860 67.62 -1.41 -11.25
CA SER A 860 68.73 -0.49 -10.97
C SER A 860 69.71 -0.48 -12.14
N ALA A 861 70.22 0.70 -12.49
CA ALA A 861 71.33 0.83 -13.43
C ALA A 861 72.64 0.23 -12.88
N TRP A 862 72.75 0.06 -11.56
CA TRP A 862 73.95 -0.45 -10.89
C TRP A 862 73.96 -1.97 -10.78
N ASN A 863 72.78 -2.59 -10.62
CA ASN A 863 72.65 -4.04 -10.52
C ASN A 863 71.25 -4.48 -10.95
N SER A 864 71.18 -5.27 -12.02
CA SER A 864 69.91 -5.73 -12.60
C SER A 864 69.08 -6.62 -11.65
N ALA A 865 69.69 -7.18 -10.61
CA ALA A 865 68.99 -7.95 -9.58
C ALA A 865 68.16 -7.08 -8.63
N ILE A 866 68.38 -5.75 -8.58
CA ILE A 866 67.61 -4.82 -7.75
C ILE A 866 66.50 -4.19 -8.57
N GLN A 867 65.26 -4.37 -8.12
CA GLN A 867 64.07 -3.80 -8.72
C GLN A 867 63.49 -2.70 -7.83
N LYS A 868 63.19 -1.53 -8.42
CA LYS A 868 62.66 -0.37 -7.70
C LYS A 868 61.17 -0.55 -7.37
N ARG A 869 60.85 -1.46 -6.44
CA ARG A 869 59.46 -1.81 -6.09
C ARG A 869 58.87 -0.87 -5.05
N GLU A 870 59.59 -0.68 -3.95
CA GLU A 870 59.21 0.17 -2.83
C GLU A 870 60.45 0.77 -2.16
N CYS A 871 60.25 1.81 -1.36
CA CYS A 871 61.30 2.33 -0.50
C CYS A 871 61.59 1.33 0.63
N GLU A 872 62.80 0.78 0.68
CA GLU A 872 63.25 -0.19 1.69
C GLU A 872 63.29 0.39 3.12
N MET A 873 63.14 1.72 3.29
CA MET A 873 63.19 2.40 4.58
C MET A 873 61.81 2.75 5.15
N CYS A 874 60.86 3.14 4.29
CA CYS A 874 59.53 3.58 4.75
C CYS A 874 58.36 2.75 4.20
N GLY A 875 58.63 1.72 3.40
CA GLY A 875 57.61 0.84 2.82
C GLY A 875 56.68 1.54 1.82
N LYS A 876 56.97 2.78 1.41
CA LYS A 876 56.20 3.47 0.37
C LYS A 876 56.48 2.82 -0.98
N GLY A 877 55.51 2.06 -1.50
CA GLY A 877 55.54 1.47 -2.84
C GLY A 877 55.33 2.48 -3.96
N PHE A 878 55.95 2.23 -5.12
CA PHE A 878 55.66 2.89 -6.41
C PHE A 878 55.66 4.44 -6.41
N VAL A 879 56.67 5.06 -5.78
CA VAL A 879 56.90 6.51 -5.91
C VAL A 879 57.61 6.77 -7.25
N LYS A 880 57.21 7.82 -7.99
CA LYS A 880 57.83 8.21 -9.28
C LYS A 880 59.35 8.44 -9.19
N ASP A 881 59.84 8.71 -7.98
CA ASP A 881 61.21 9.12 -7.68
C ASP A 881 61.95 8.08 -6.81
N LEU A 882 61.71 6.79 -7.01
CA LEU A 882 62.52 5.74 -6.37
C LEU A 882 63.92 5.70 -7.01
N GLU A 883 64.93 5.90 -6.18
CA GLU A 883 66.35 5.85 -6.56
C GLU A 883 67.06 4.70 -5.85
N VAL A 884 68.15 4.21 -6.43
CA VAL A 884 69.00 3.20 -5.81
C VAL A 884 70.29 3.87 -5.40
N HIS A 885 70.57 3.84 -4.10
CA HIS A 885 71.68 4.51 -3.47
C HIS A 885 72.71 3.49 -2.95
N HIS A 886 74.01 3.83 -2.98
CA HIS A 886 75.07 3.01 -2.38
C HIS A 886 75.22 3.31 -0.89
N ILE A 887 75.16 2.29 -0.04
CA ILE A 887 75.31 2.43 1.41
C ILE A 887 76.74 2.87 1.73
N ARG A 888 77.74 2.14 1.22
CA ARG A 888 79.14 2.59 1.23
C ARG A 888 79.43 3.47 0.00
N PRO A 889 79.95 4.69 0.19
CA PRO A 889 80.27 5.59 -0.92
C PRO A 889 81.21 4.95 -1.94
N ARG A 890 80.92 5.15 -3.22
CA ARG A 890 81.74 4.60 -4.33
C ARG A 890 83.19 5.08 -4.32
N ARG A 891 83.45 6.27 -3.76
CA ARG A 891 84.80 6.82 -3.63
C ARG A 891 85.73 5.98 -2.75
N ASP A 892 85.16 5.11 -1.91
CA ASP A 892 85.91 4.25 -0.99
C ASP A 892 86.32 2.91 -1.65
N ALA A 893 85.93 2.68 -2.91
CA ALA A 893 86.31 1.52 -3.72
C ALA A 893 87.36 1.90 -4.78
N THR A 894 88.34 1.03 -5.02
CA THR A 894 89.33 1.15 -6.11
C THR A 894 89.02 0.09 -7.16
N ASP A 895 88.89 0.49 -8.43
CA ASP A 895 88.43 -0.38 -9.54
C ASP A 895 87.15 -1.16 -9.24
N GLY A 896 86.24 -0.54 -8.48
CA GLY A 896 84.94 -1.10 -8.11
C GLY A 896 84.96 -2.14 -7.00
N VAL A 897 86.10 -2.31 -6.31
CA VAL A 897 86.24 -3.22 -5.17
C VAL A 897 86.67 -2.43 -3.92
N PHE A 898 85.99 -2.66 -2.80
CA PHE A 898 86.36 -2.10 -1.49
C PHE A 898 87.59 -2.81 -0.92
N ALA A 899 88.25 -2.19 0.07
CA ALA A 899 89.46 -2.75 0.70
C ALA A 899 89.27 -4.14 1.35
N ASP A 900 88.03 -4.53 1.66
CA ASP A 900 87.66 -5.86 2.18
C ASP A 900 87.37 -6.90 1.08
N GLY A 901 87.61 -6.56 -0.19
CA GLY A 901 87.36 -7.43 -1.34
C GLY A 901 85.89 -7.45 -1.81
N SER A 902 85.00 -6.66 -1.21
CA SER A 902 83.60 -6.60 -1.62
C SER A 902 83.38 -5.70 -2.84
N GLN A 903 82.54 -6.16 -3.79
CA GLN A 903 82.18 -5.40 -4.99
C GLN A 903 81.25 -4.22 -4.69
N GLN A 904 81.52 -3.05 -5.30
CA GLN A 904 80.80 -1.80 -5.03
C GLN A 904 79.31 -1.87 -5.39
N ASP A 905 78.96 -2.55 -6.49
CA ASP A 905 77.60 -2.66 -7.03
C ASP A 905 76.90 -3.96 -6.60
N HIS A 906 77.45 -4.67 -5.61
CA HIS A 906 76.82 -5.86 -5.07
C HIS A 906 75.50 -5.52 -4.35
N VAL A 907 74.49 -6.39 -4.45
CA VAL A 907 73.13 -6.17 -3.91
C VAL A 907 73.12 -5.73 -2.43
N ARG A 908 74.06 -6.26 -1.64
CA ARG A 908 74.26 -5.92 -0.21
C ARG A 908 74.59 -4.44 0.05
N ASN A 909 75.22 -3.75 -0.91
CA ASN A 909 75.68 -2.36 -0.79
C ASN A 909 74.71 -1.35 -1.42
N LEU A 910 73.62 -1.82 -2.02
CA LEU A 910 72.64 -0.98 -2.70
C LEU A 910 71.33 -0.99 -1.93
N VAL A 911 70.61 0.15 -1.92
CA VAL A 911 69.32 0.30 -1.25
C VAL A 911 68.37 1.15 -2.08
N THR A 912 67.12 0.71 -2.20
CA THR A 912 66.06 1.44 -2.90
C THR A 912 65.39 2.41 -1.92
N VAL A 913 65.44 3.72 -2.21
CA VAL A 913 64.90 4.77 -1.35
C VAL A 913 64.07 5.79 -2.14
N CYS A 914 63.05 6.37 -1.50
CA CYS A 914 62.36 7.55 -2.04
C CYS A 914 63.17 8.82 -1.76
N SER A 915 62.88 9.90 -2.49
CA SER A 915 63.51 11.21 -2.32
C SER A 915 63.58 11.70 -0.86
N GLU A 916 62.49 11.55 -0.10
CA GLU A 916 62.46 11.94 1.33
C GLU A 916 63.46 11.15 2.19
N CYS A 917 63.56 9.83 1.98
CA CYS A 917 64.47 8.97 2.75
C CYS A 917 65.93 9.13 2.28
N HIS A 918 66.12 9.37 0.99
CA HIS A 918 67.42 9.71 0.40
C HIS A 918 67.98 11.00 1.01
N ASP A 919 67.17 12.06 1.07
CA ASP A 919 67.56 13.33 1.68
C ASP A 919 67.79 13.19 3.19
N ALA A 920 66.99 12.37 3.89
CA ALA A 920 67.19 12.07 5.30
C ALA A 920 68.51 11.33 5.57
N TYR A 921 68.91 10.41 4.68
CA TYR A 921 70.18 9.71 4.75
C TYR A 921 71.36 10.67 4.58
N HIS A 922 71.33 11.53 3.55
CA HIS A 922 72.38 12.53 3.33
C HIS A 922 72.41 13.63 4.41
N ALA A 923 71.29 13.88 5.08
CA ALA A 923 71.22 14.79 6.21
C ALA A 923 71.63 14.15 7.56
N GLU A 924 72.16 12.91 7.55
CA GLU A 924 72.54 12.13 8.74
C GLU A 924 71.38 11.90 9.74
N LYS A 925 70.13 12.04 9.28
CA LYS A 925 68.92 11.81 10.08
C LYS A 925 68.46 10.35 10.06
N LEU A 926 68.97 9.59 9.10
CA LEU A 926 68.65 8.20 8.85
C LEU A 926 69.95 7.43 8.66
N VAL A 927 70.18 6.40 9.47
CA VAL A 927 71.30 5.47 9.26
C VAL A 927 70.76 4.18 8.65
N ILE A 928 71.27 3.82 7.47
CA ILE A 928 70.86 2.62 6.74
C ILE A 928 71.78 1.46 7.15
N GLY A 929 71.24 0.51 7.92
CA GLY A 929 71.95 -0.69 8.34
C GLY A 929 71.98 -1.81 7.30
N PRO A 930 72.72 -2.91 7.59
CA PRO A 930 72.75 -4.09 6.73
C PRO A 930 71.39 -4.80 6.68
N LEU A 931 71.20 -5.60 5.64
CA LEU A 931 70.06 -6.52 5.52
C LEU A 931 70.25 -7.66 6.53
N VAL A 932 69.28 -7.88 7.43
CA VAL A 932 69.31 -8.94 8.45
C VAL A 932 68.11 -9.86 8.25
N GLN A 933 68.32 -11.17 8.38
CA GLN A 933 67.25 -12.16 8.27
C GLN A 933 66.33 -12.09 9.51
N THR A 934 65.02 -11.89 9.31
CA THR A 934 64.01 -11.90 10.37
C THR A 934 62.97 -12.99 10.11
N SER A 935 62.09 -13.25 11.08
CA SER A 935 60.98 -14.19 10.95
C SER A 935 60.02 -13.85 9.79
N ASP A 936 59.98 -12.59 9.37
CA ASP A 936 59.14 -12.10 8.27
C ASP A 936 59.94 -11.91 6.95
N GLY A 937 61.13 -12.51 6.84
CA GLY A 937 62.05 -12.33 5.71
C GLY A 937 63.19 -11.36 6.02
N ALA A 938 64.04 -11.08 5.02
CA ALA A 938 65.20 -10.20 5.21
C ALA A 938 64.76 -8.72 5.25
N LYS A 939 65.06 -8.02 6.36
CA LYS A 939 64.71 -6.61 6.58
C LYS A 939 65.97 -5.81 6.91
N ARG A 940 66.01 -4.53 6.53
CA ARG A 940 67.08 -3.62 6.97
C ARG A 940 66.76 -3.09 8.35
N ILE A 941 67.76 -3.06 9.21
CA ILE A 941 67.66 -2.40 10.50
C ILE A 941 67.99 -0.93 10.28
N GLU A 942 67.02 -0.04 10.48
CA GLU A 942 67.21 1.41 10.42
C GLU A 942 67.34 2.00 11.83
N THR A 943 68.10 3.08 11.96
CA THR A 943 68.12 3.89 13.18
C THR A 943 67.80 5.33 12.80
N ARG A 944 66.68 5.85 13.31
CA ARG A 944 66.27 7.26 13.14
C ARG A 944 66.62 8.02 14.41
N ASN A 945 67.44 9.05 14.28
CA ASN A 945 67.72 9.96 15.39
C ASN A 945 66.54 10.93 15.55
N ASN A 946 65.69 10.67 16.55
CA ASN A 946 64.50 11.47 16.83
C ASN A 946 64.73 12.66 17.77
N GLU A 947 65.98 12.98 18.14
CA GLU A 947 66.26 14.12 19.02
C GLU A 947 66.98 15.28 18.30
N VAL A 948 66.30 16.43 18.39
CA VAL A 948 66.72 17.81 18.12
C VAL A 948 66.80 18.20 16.64
N PHE A 949 65.97 19.17 16.23
CA PHE A 949 66.42 20.44 15.65
C PHE A 949 65.26 21.44 15.45
N LYS A 950 65.23 22.49 16.30
CA LYS A 950 65.00 23.85 15.81
C LYS A 950 66.36 24.39 15.38
N THR A 951 66.64 24.41 14.08
CA THR A 951 67.60 25.36 13.50
C THR A 951 67.32 25.56 12.01
N VAL A 952 66.87 26.79 11.73
CA VAL A 952 67.24 27.65 10.60
C VAL A 952 68.02 26.96 9.47
N ARG A 953 67.39 26.85 8.30
CA ARG A 953 68.09 26.58 7.02
C ARG A 953 69.17 27.65 6.85
N ARG A 954 70.45 27.26 6.81
CA ARG A 954 71.50 28.15 6.28
C ARG A 954 71.24 28.33 4.78
N ALA A 955 70.92 29.56 4.37
CA ALA A 955 70.78 29.92 2.97
C ALA A 955 72.12 29.67 2.25
N LYS A 956 72.04 29.17 1.02
CA LYS A 956 73.20 28.79 0.19
C LYS A 956 74.06 30.00 -0.23
N TRP A 957 73.51 31.20 -0.14
CA TRP A 957 74.17 32.49 -0.36
C TRP A 957 73.72 33.45 0.73
N THR A 958 74.60 34.37 1.14
CA THR A 958 74.23 35.45 2.06
C THR A 958 73.36 36.48 1.34
N ASP A 959 72.58 37.28 2.08
CA ASP A 959 71.72 38.32 1.48
C ASP A 959 72.53 39.34 0.64
N GLU A 960 73.80 39.56 1.01
CA GLU A 960 74.74 40.40 0.27
C GLU A 960 75.14 39.78 -1.07
N GLN A 961 75.43 38.46 -1.08
CA GLN A 961 75.73 37.72 -2.31
C GLN A 961 74.51 37.66 -3.24
N VAL A 962 73.31 37.53 -2.69
CA VAL A 962 72.06 37.56 -3.47
C VAL A 962 71.87 38.90 -4.16
N LYS A 963 72.09 40.02 -3.45
CA LYS A 963 72.05 41.36 -4.05
C LYS A 963 73.08 41.53 -5.16
N GLN A 964 74.32 41.08 -4.94
CA GLN A 964 75.38 41.15 -5.95
C GLN A 964 75.05 40.35 -7.21
N ILE A 965 74.46 39.16 -7.08
CA ILE A 965 74.00 38.35 -8.21
C ILE A 965 72.90 39.09 -8.99
N GLN A 966 71.94 39.69 -8.30
CA GLN A 966 70.84 40.45 -8.91
C GLN A 966 71.33 41.72 -9.61
N GLU A 967 72.23 42.49 -8.99
CA GLU A 967 72.84 43.70 -9.54
C GLU A 967 73.64 43.41 -10.81
N TYR A 968 74.46 42.34 -10.79
CA TYR A 968 75.26 41.91 -11.95
C TYR A 968 74.37 41.49 -13.13
N LEU A 969 73.29 40.73 -12.87
CA LEU A 969 72.33 40.33 -13.91
C LEU A 969 71.55 41.51 -14.48
N LYS A 970 71.28 42.53 -13.65
CA LYS A 970 70.56 43.75 -14.06
C LYS A 970 71.43 44.68 -14.92
N THR A 971 72.73 44.76 -14.62
CA THR A 971 73.71 45.55 -15.39
C THR A 971 74.13 44.85 -16.70
N HIS A 972 74.04 43.53 -16.78
CA HIS A 972 74.44 42.73 -17.95
C HIS A 972 73.33 41.77 -18.43
N PRO A 973 72.17 42.26 -18.91
CA PRO A 973 70.98 41.44 -19.18
C PRO A 973 71.18 40.39 -20.29
N MET A 974 72.10 40.65 -21.23
CA MET A 974 72.39 39.76 -22.37
C MET A 974 73.57 38.80 -22.15
N VAL A 975 74.16 38.77 -20.94
CA VAL A 975 75.32 37.91 -20.67
C VAL A 975 74.97 36.42 -20.80
N LEU A 976 75.85 35.63 -21.41
CA LEU A 976 75.68 34.18 -21.49
C LEU A 976 75.83 33.54 -20.10
N PRO A 977 75.01 32.53 -19.73
CA PRO A 977 75.04 31.95 -18.38
C PRO A 977 76.41 31.43 -17.94
N LYS A 978 77.19 30.86 -18.86
CA LYS A 978 78.56 30.39 -18.55
C LYS A 978 79.53 31.55 -18.25
N ARG A 979 79.35 32.71 -18.88
CA ARG A 979 80.15 33.91 -18.63
C ARG A 979 79.73 34.57 -17.32
N ALA A 980 78.44 34.64 -17.02
CA ALA A 980 77.94 35.12 -15.72
C ALA A 980 78.46 34.30 -14.53
N VAL A 981 78.51 32.97 -14.65
CA VAL A 981 79.10 32.10 -13.62
C VAL A 981 80.58 32.41 -13.40
N PHE A 982 81.32 32.66 -14.49
CA PHE A 982 82.74 32.98 -14.42
C PHE A 982 82.97 34.33 -13.73
N ASP A 983 82.29 35.38 -14.19
CA ASP A 983 82.45 36.75 -13.68
C ASP A 983 81.98 36.86 -12.21
N LEU A 984 80.88 36.20 -11.83
CA LEU A 984 80.44 36.12 -10.41
C LEU A 984 81.41 35.32 -9.54
N GLY A 985 82.18 34.40 -10.14
CA GLY A 985 83.24 33.66 -9.47
C GLY A 985 84.41 34.54 -9.03
N GLU A 986 84.71 35.62 -9.76
CA GLU A 986 85.74 36.61 -9.38
C GLU A 986 85.34 37.39 -8.11
N PHE A 987 84.04 37.52 -7.84
CA PHE A 987 83.50 38.09 -6.60
C PHE A 987 83.36 37.06 -5.46
N GLY A 988 83.90 35.85 -5.62
CA GLY A 988 83.81 34.77 -4.63
C GLY A 988 82.44 34.11 -4.54
N ILE A 989 81.56 34.30 -5.54
CA ILE A 989 80.20 33.75 -5.55
C ILE A 989 80.16 32.47 -6.39
N THR A 990 79.98 31.32 -5.74
CA THR A 990 79.82 30.05 -6.44
C THR A 990 78.33 29.82 -6.77
N ILE A 991 77.96 29.99 -8.04
CA ILE A 991 76.59 29.77 -8.53
C ILE A 991 76.61 28.93 -9.82
N SER A 992 75.68 27.97 -9.96
CA SER A 992 75.57 27.18 -11.19
C SER A 992 74.74 27.94 -12.23
N ALA A 993 74.96 27.65 -13.52
CA ALA A 993 74.16 28.22 -14.61
C ALA A 993 72.64 27.90 -14.48
N SER A 994 72.30 26.77 -13.85
CA SER A 994 70.91 26.41 -13.54
C SER A 994 70.32 27.21 -12.38
N ALA A 995 71.11 27.53 -11.36
CA ALA A 995 70.70 28.35 -10.23
C ALA A 995 70.57 29.83 -10.61
N LEU A 996 71.41 30.34 -11.51
CA LEU A 996 71.35 31.69 -12.08
C LEU A 996 69.98 32.00 -12.72
N LYS A 997 69.29 31.01 -13.29
CA LYS A 997 67.93 31.19 -13.83
C LYS A 997 66.89 31.58 -12.77
N LYS A 998 67.13 31.28 -11.50
CA LYS A 998 66.22 31.62 -10.40
C LYS A 998 66.39 33.07 -9.91
N PHE A 999 67.45 33.75 -10.34
CA PHE A 999 67.75 35.15 -9.99
C PHE A 999 67.55 36.13 -11.15
N ARG A 1000 67.15 35.62 -12.33
CA ARG A 1000 66.80 36.42 -13.51
C ARG A 1000 65.35 36.86 -13.49
#